data_AF-M0JLY9-F1
#
_entry.id   AF-M0JLY9-F1
#
_cell.length_a   1.000
_cell.length_b   1.000
_cell.length_c   1.000
_cell.angle_alpha   90.00
_cell.angle_beta   90.00
_cell.angle_gamma   90.00
#
_symmetry.space_group_name_H-M   'P 1'
#
loop_
_entity.id
_entity.type
_entity.pdbx_description
1 polymer ?
#
loop_
_entity_poly.entity_id
_entity_poly.type
_entity_poly.pdbx_seq_one_letter_code
_entity_poly.pdbx_strand_id
1 'polypeptide(L)'
;MTDDSTDELTTAEQIARLQGIRNYLEDQSYPYLDLTGIYNSDPKAESPYVVQGTFIPEEIGGNVTVVDADDESGSTLAQENLNQMLNNFLPGGYKQRWGNFDLWRGAWDHDSAPGHADIGPMFEWRESFPLTELLGDVSEIDYTEISFDPDNVQIYVPLSVSVTKEDKNNPQYVWIPNKGIVWTGDPPMQVESLSSDPTTNYLWFKHIRGTFETDPTPLPESNLIDGFAFEEEREFVRCYYASLLTLYPRESQEVRSEIIRYRSETDDSTAFVASKERSQLLTLGLARDELQSRIETALSADPQLKRDLRFALLRANVWDRLFFDERALQHEFAVQPLMEHLIGIDYWQRVVEDDEMGVFALSGPSVVNETARLLPGDSSRQLRLLGHDERDVSGVFATIEDNPGVLAELLARCRNEKLVQAFAERVLVHSAEHALSTWSNDLTGSGTSFELWYDVNFQAQDQENARIAVYDPIQGGAGIAKEVHERLREGTETPPDSGIAVQGRCHTATADRVTIQLLASYPDGSLYNIYQSNRTEFNSLVDSTIDNVVGDSDAYSMDDIKSRVTNRVQTLFETRELAAFYSYVANEYTTVEADVGRIPRVVDLALHLNRHIFTDPKIKATYDRFADDSGRRDIAELGERLEELTIQCVSACPDCLETDAGLCLHSAGQQSARLNRRLLTAVFNQ
;
A
#
# COMPACT_ATOMS: atom_id res chain seq x y z
N MET A 1 0.19 17.92 -25.62
CA MET A 1 0.19 19.25 -26.27
C MET A 1 -0.58 20.20 -25.37
N THR A 2 0.02 21.28 -24.86
CA THR A 2 -0.78 22.51 -24.71
C THR A 2 -0.96 23.05 -26.11
N ASP A 3 -1.95 22.52 -26.78
CA ASP A 3 -2.86 23.43 -27.40
C ASP A 3 -4.09 23.43 -26.49
N ASP A 4 -4.30 24.56 -25.81
CA ASP A 4 -5.64 24.99 -25.45
C ASP A 4 -6.38 25.49 -26.71
N SER A 5 -5.93 25.09 -27.90
CA SER A 5 -6.88 24.73 -28.93
C SER A 5 -7.44 23.36 -28.54
N THR A 6 -8.72 23.31 -28.18
CA THR A 6 -9.57 22.41 -28.98
C THR A 6 -9.03 22.51 -30.40
N ASP A 7 -8.29 21.51 -30.89
CA ASP A 7 -7.90 21.47 -32.29
C ASP A 7 -9.26 21.50 -32.97
N GLU A 8 -9.69 22.71 -33.35
CA GLU A 8 -11.07 22.99 -33.73
C GLU A 8 -11.16 22.17 -34.97
N LEU A 9 -11.71 20.96 -34.81
CA LEU A 9 -11.81 19.96 -35.86
C LEU A 9 -12.17 20.76 -37.09
N THR A 10 -11.33 20.68 -38.12
CA THR A 10 -11.58 21.48 -39.31
C THR A 10 -13.02 21.24 -39.73
N THR A 11 -13.69 22.21 -40.33
CA THR A 11 -15.11 22.03 -40.68
C THR A 11 -15.32 20.73 -41.48
N ALA A 12 -14.32 20.32 -42.28
CA ALA A 12 -14.28 19.04 -42.96
C ALA A 12 -14.27 17.84 -42.00
N GLU A 13 -13.42 17.85 -40.96
CA GLU A 13 -13.36 16.80 -39.94
C GLU A 13 -14.62 16.76 -39.07
N GLN A 14 -15.18 17.91 -38.65
CA GLN A 14 -16.46 17.94 -37.93
C GLN A 14 -17.58 17.32 -38.76
N ILE A 15 -17.65 17.69 -40.05
CA ILE A 15 -18.62 17.12 -40.98
C ILE A 15 -18.40 15.61 -41.15
N ALA A 16 -17.15 15.16 -41.27
CA ALA A 16 -16.82 13.75 -41.43
C ALA A 16 -17.19 12.94 -40.17
N ARG A 17 -16.93 13.46 -38.97
CA ARG A 17 -17.34 12.83 -37.70
C ARG A 17 -18.85 12.77 -37.57
N LEU A 18 -19.56 13.86 -37.86
CA LEU A 18 -21.03 13.89 -37.84
C LEU A 18 -21.65 12.92 -38.87
N GLN A 19 -21.02 12.77 -40.04
CA GLN A 19 -21.43 11.79 -41.04
C GLN A 19 -21.18 10.36 -40.58
N GLY A 20 -20.02 10.09 -39.95
CA GLY A 20 -19.68 8.81 -39.35
C GLY A 20 -20.68 8.39 -38.27
N ILE A 21 -20.94 9.28 -37.30
CA ILE A 21 -21.92 9.08 -36.23
C ILE A 21 -23.33 8.87 -36.82
N ARG A 22 -23.73 9.68 -37.81
CA ARG A 22 -25.06 9.53 -38.43
C ARG A 22 -25.20 8.19 -39.13
N ASN A 23 -24.22 7.78 -39.93
CA ASN A 23 -24.26 6.50 -40.64
C ASN A 23 -24.34 5.34 -39.65
N TYR A 24 -23.58 5.39 -38.55
CA TYR A 24 -23.62 4.41 -37.49
C TYR A 24 -25.00 4.34 -36.78
N LEU A 25 -25.63 5.48 -36.52
CA LEU A 25 -26.97 5.55 -35.92
C LEU A 25 -28.10 5.09 -36.85
N GLU A 26 -27.92 5.23 -38.17
CA GLU A 26 -28.93 4.86 -39.17
C GLU A 26 -28.95 3.35 -39.47
N ASP A 27 -27.83 2.63 -39.29
CA ASP A 27 -27.68 1.22 -39.66
C ASP A 27 -28.06 0.19 -38.58
N GLN A 28 -28.35 0.61 -37.33
CA GLN A 28 -28.68 -0.33 -36.25
C GLN A 28 -29.88 0.08 -35.38
N SER A 29 -30.63 -0.92 -34.91
CA SER A 29 -31.83 -0.71 -34.08
C SER A 29 -31.52 -0.30 -32.63
N TYR A 30 -30.27 -0.46 -32.15
CA TYR A 30 -29.83 -0.09 -30.80
C TYR A 30 -28.33 0.34 -30.77
N PRO A 31 -27.97 1.42 -31.47
CA PRO A 31 -26.58 1.82 -31.70
C PRO A 31 -25.84 2.35 -30.45
N TYR A 32 -26.49 2.46 -29.29
CA TYR A 32 -25.78 2.83 -28.05
C TYR A 32 -25.14 1.63 -27.32
N LEU A 33 -25.32 0.41 -27.84
CA LEU A 33 -24.80 -0.83 -27.23
C LEU A 33 -23.57 -1.43 -27.93
N ASP A 34 -23.19 -0.95 -29.13
CA ASP A 34 -22.08 -1.51 -29.92
C ASP A 34 -21.02 -0.45 -30.23
N LEU A 35 -20.27 -0.05 -29.21
CA LEU A 35 -19.20 0.96 -29.35
C LEU A 35 -18.13 0.58 -30.38
N THR A 36 -18.00 -0.69 -30.80
CA THR A 36 -16.97 -1.10 -31.77
C THR A 36 -17.25 -0.59 -33.19
N GLY A 37 -18.53 -0.43 -33.57
CA GLY A 37 -18.90 0.09 -34.89
C GLY A 37 -18.61 1.59 -35.09
N ILE A 38 -18.39 2.34 -34.01
CA ILE A 38 -18.07 3.78 -34.08
C ILE A 38 -16.67 4.00 -34.64
N TYR A 39 -15.70 3.14 -34.32
CA TYR A 39 -14.31 3.24 -34.77
C TYR A 39 -14.15 3.02 -36.28
N ASN A 40 -15.02 2.21 -36.89
CA ASN A 40 -15.03 2.03 -38.34
C ASN A 40 -15.75 3.17 -39.08
N SER A 41 -16.55 3.96 -38.37
CA SER A 41 -17.44 4.97 -38.95
C SER A 41 -16.90 6.39 -38.77
N ASP A 42 -16.22 6.67 -37.67
CA ASP A 42 -15.56 7.95 -37.40
C ASP A 42 -14.09 7.90 -37.89
N PRO A 43 -13.71 8.68 -38.92
CA PRO A 43 -12.37 8.65 -39.50
C PRO A 43 -11.25 9.19 -38.58
N LYS A 44 -11.60 9.72 -37.40
CA LYS A 44 -10.67 10.19 -36.36
C LYS A 44 -10.72 9.33 -35.09
N ALA A 45 -11.63 8.37 -35.00
CA ALA A 45 -11.69 7.49 -33.84
C ALA A 45 -10.66 6.37 -34.01
N GLU A 46 -9.66 6.36 -33.15
CA GLU A 46 -8.72 5.24 -33.07
C GLU A 46 -9.40 4.08 -32.35
N SER A 47 -9.44 2.91 -32.99
CA SER A 47 -9.90 1.70 -32.32
C SER A 47 -8.94 1.43 -31.15
N PRO A 48 -9.42 1.24 -29.92
CA PRO A 48 -8.59 0.68 -28.86
C PRO A 48 -8.07 -0.67 -29.34
N TYR A 49 -6.96 -1.12 -28.79
CA TYR A 49 -6.45 -2.45 -29.08
C TYR A 49 -7.54 -3.49 -28.72
N VAL A 50 -8.15 -4.10 -29.73
CA VAL A 50 -9.21 -5.09 -29.54
C VAL A 50 -8.58 -6.47 -29.52
N VAL A 51 -8.55 -7.06 -28.33
CA VAL A 51 -8.24 -8.49 -28.15
C VAL A 51 -9.20 -9.30 -29.02
N GLN A 52 -8.65 -10.17 -29.89
CA GLN A 52 -9.47 -10.96 -30.82
C GLN A 52 -10.53 -11.76 -30.04
N GLY A 53 -11.77 -11.81 -30.53
CA GLY A 53 -12.86 -12.52 -29.83
C GLY A 53 -12.66 -14.04 -29.66
N THR A 54 -11.62 -14.61 -30.27
CA THR A 54 -11.18 -16.00 -30.08
C THR A 54 -10.10 -16.17 -29.01
N PHE A 55 -9.55 -15.07 -28.50
CA PHE A 55 -8.56 -15.07 -27.43
C PHE A 55 -9.29 -15.31 -26.10
N ILE A 56 -8.92 -16.40 -25.44
CA ILE A 56 -9.34 -16.66 -24.07
C ILE A 56 -8.19 -16.12 -23.22
N PRO A 57 -8.35 -14.95 -22.55
CA PRO A 57 -7.31 -14.38 -21.74
C PRO A 57 -7.00 -15.34 -20.60
N GLU A 58 -5.75 -15.78 -20.53
CA GLU A 58 -5.22 -16.48 -19.37
C GLU A 58 -4.54 -15.44 -18.49
N GLU A 59 -5.02 -15.26 -17.26
CA GLU A 59 -4.38 -14.37 -16.30
C GLU A 59 -2.93 -14.83 -16.03
N ILE A 60 -2.08 -13.85 -15.72
CA ILE A 60 -0.67 -14.10 -15.45
C ILE A 60 -0.48 -15.18 -14.37
N GLY A 61 0.50 -16.06 -14.60
CA GLY A 61 0.77 -17.23 -13.78
C GLY A 61 0.14 -18.52 -14.31
N GLY A 62 -0.77 -18.39 -15.29
CA GLY A 62 -1.36 -19.53 -15.98
C GLY A 62 -2.38 -20.29 -15.15
N ASN A 63 -2.97 -21.31 -15.76
CA ASN A 63 -3.96 -22.17 -15.12
C ASN A 63 -3.33 -23.42 -14.49
N VAL A 64 -3.96 -23.88 -13.41
CA VAL A 64 -3.63 -25.12 -12.71
C VAL A 64 -4.87 -25.99 -12.56
N THR A 65 -4.68 -27.30 -12.64
CA THR A 65 -5.73 -28.27 -12.40
C THR A 65 -5.96 -28.40 -10.90
N VAL A 66 -7.21 -28.25 -10.45
CA VAL A 66 -7.60 -28.42 -9.06
C VAL A 66 -8.25 -29.79 -8.86
N VAL A 67 -7.77 -30.55 -7.88
CA VAL A 67 -8.17 -31.93 -7.63
C VAL A 67 -8.72 -32.06 -6.20
N ASP A 68 -9.82 -32.82 -6.06
CA ASP A 68 -10.31 -33.22 -4.74
C ASP A 68 -9.40 -34.31 -4.17
N ALA A 69 -8.73 -34.02 -3.06
CA ALA A 69 -7.82 -34.94 -2.38
C ALA A 69 -8.56 -36.12 -1.73
N ASP A 70 -9.83 -35.94 -1.38
CA ASP A 70 -10.63 -36.93 -0.66
C ASP A 70 -11.33 -37.93 -1.61
N ASP A 71 -11.38 -37.61 -2.91
CA ASP A 71 -11.93 -38.49 -3.93
C ASP A 71 -10.88 -39.49 -4.43
N GLU A 72 -11.05 -40.77 -4.12
CA GLU A 72 -10.17 -41.87 -4.56
C GLU A 72 -10.01 -41.94 -6.10
N SER A 73 -10.92 -41.34 -6.87
CA SER A 73 -10.82 -41.26 -8.33
C SER A 73 -9.99 -40.07 -8.85
N GLY A 74 -9.54 -39.18 -7.96
CA GLY A 74 -8.79 -37.97 -8.29
C GLY A 74 -9.59 -37.02 -9.17
N SER A 75 -10.86 -36.81 -8.85
CA SER A 75 -11.73 -36.02 -9.72
C SER A 75 -11.26 -34.57 -9.81
N THR A 76 -11.19 -34.08 -11.04
CA THR A 76 -10.88 -32.67 -11.32
C THR A 76 -12.09 -31.83 -10.94
N LEU A 77 -11.89 -30.91 -9.98
CA LEU A 77 -12.90 -29.95 -9.56
C LEU A 77 -13.03 -28.81 -10.57
N ALA A 78 -11.90 -28.24 -11.00
CA ALA A 78 -11.85 -27.08 -11.88
C ALA A 78 -10.45 -26.91 -12.54
N GLN A 79 -10.38 -25.97 -13.49
CA GLN A 79 -9.14 -25.29 -13.86
C GLN A 79 -9.26 -23.82 -13.45
N GLU A 80 -8.27 -23.34 -12.71
CA GLU A 80 -8.28 -22.00 -12.10
C GLU A 80 -6.88 -21.36 -12.28
N ASN A 81 -6.80 -20.04 -12.19
CA ASN A 81 -5.52 -19.34 -12.21
C ASN A 81 -4.65 -19.78 -11.00
N LEU A 82 -3.37 -20.08 -11.27
CA LEU A 82 -2.44 -20.58 -10.26
C LEU A 82 -2.17 -19.56 -9.14
N ASN A 83 -1.93 -18.29 -9.49
CA ASN A 83 -1.72 -17.24 -8.49
C ASN A 83 -2.94 -17.08 -7.58
N GLN A 84 -4.16 -17.16 -8.14
CA GLN A 84 -5.39 -17.20 -7.34
C GLN A 84 -5.43 -18.40 -6.39
N MET A 85 -5.03 -19.59 -6.85
CA MET A 85 -5.01 -20.79 -6.02
C MET A 85 -3.99 -20.69 -4.88
N LEU A 86 -2.77 -20.23 -5.17
CA LEU A 86 -1.72 -20.03 -4.17
C LEU A 86 -2.13 -18.94 -3.14
N ASN A 87 -2.72 -17.83 -3.61
CA ASN A 87 -3.24 -16.74 -2.77
C ASN A 87 -4.50 -17.10 -1.94
N ASN A 88 -5.03 -18.33 -2.01
CA ASN A 88 -6.21 -18.71 -1.23
C ASN A 88 -6.07 -20.02 -0.45
N PHE A 89 -5.18 -20.93 -0.87
CA PHE A 89 -5.17 -22.30 -0.35
C PHE A 89 -3.82 -22.76 0.20
N LEU A 90 -2.74 -21.98 0.07
CA LEU A 90 -1.50 -22.23 0.80
C LEU A 90 -1.78 -22.28 2.32
N PRO A 91 -0.91 -22.94 3.12
CA PRO A 91 -1.15 -23.20 4.54
C PRO A 91 -1.77 -22.03 5.32
N GLY A 92 -2.88 -22.29 6.01
CA GLY A 92 -3.73 -21.29 6.67
C GLY A 92 -4.88 -20.73 5.82
N GLY A 93 -4.92 -21.05 4.52
CA GLY A 93 -5.98 -20.64 3.61
C GLY A 93 -7.23 -21.50 3.67
N TYR A 94 -8.39 -20.85 3.79
CA TYR A 94 -9.71 -21.46 3.71
C TYR A 94 -10.59 -20.65 2.76
N LYS A 95 -11.30 -21.32 1.85
CA LYS A 95 -12.20 -20.62 0.91
C LYS A 95 -13.46 -21.40 0.61
N GLN A 96 -14.57 -20.68 0.50
CA GLN A 96 -15.81 -21.24 -0.03
C GLN A 96 -15.77 -21.21 -1.57
N ARG A 97 -15.70 -22.38 -2.20
CA ARG A 97 -15.56 -22.56 -3.66
C ARG A 97 -16.20 -23.87 -4.13
N TRP A 98 -16.48 -23.96 -5.43
CA TRP A 98 -17.02 -25.11 -6.19
C TRP A 98 -18.27 -25.79 -5.58
N GLY A 99 -18.98 -26.59 -6.38
CA GLY A 99 -20.18 -27.29 -5.92
C GLY A 99 -21.23 -26.37 -5.28
N ASN A 100 -21.56 -26.59 -4.00
CA ASN A 100 -22.53 -25.81 -3.22
C ASN A 100 -21.87 -24.67 -2.39
N PHE A 101 -20.78 -24.09 -2.91
CA PHE A 101 -19.90 -23.18 -2.16
C PHE A 101 -19.43 -23.83 -0.86
N ASP A 102 -18.97 -25.08 -0.96
CA ASP A 102 -18.41 -25.80 0.19
C ASP A 102 -17.11 -25.14 0.67
N LEU A 103 -16.76 -25.36 1.94
CA LEU A 103 -15.52 -24.86 2.50
C LEU A 103 -14.38 -25.81 2.14
N TRP A 104 -13.28 -25.28 1.61
CA TRP A 104 -12.10 -26.05 1.20
C TRP A 104 -10.84 -25.48 1.82
N ARG A 105 -9.84 -26.35 2.02
CA ARG A 105 -8.46 -25.99 2.35
C ARG A 105 -7.49 -26.70 1.41
N GLY A 106 -6.25 -26.21 1.31
CA GLY A 106 -5.18 -26.98 0.65
C GLY A 106 -4.89 -28.29 1.39
N ALA A 107 -4.56 -29.35 0.64
CA ALA A 107 -4.26 -30.67 1.19
C ALA A 107 -2.82 -30.77 1.72
N TRP A 108 -2.40 -29.84 2.58
CA TRP A 108 -1.11 -29.88 3.29
C TRP A 108 -1.25 -30.57 4.65
N ASP A 109 -0.11 -30.98 5.23
CA ASP A 109 -0.04 -31.78 6.46
C ASP A 109 0.75 -31.09 7.59
N HIS A 110 0.46 -31.50 8.81
CA HIS A 110 0.97 -30.98 10.08
C HIS A 110 2.17 -31.75 10.64
N ASP A 111 2.55 -32.87 10.01
CA ASP A 111 3.59 -33.75 10.52
C ASP A 111 5.01 -33.19 10.41
N SER A 112 5.18 -32.03 9.77
CA SER A 112 6.45 -31.31 9.67
C SER A 112 7.00 -30.76 11.00
N ALA A 113 8.21 -30.21 10.94
CA ALA A 113 8.86 -29.54 12.07
C ALA A 113 8.03 -28.34 12.57
N PRO A 114 8.12 -27.95 13.85
CA PRO A 114 7.42 -26.78 14.36
C PRO A 114 7.66 -25.52 13.51
N GLY A 115 6.59 -24.75 13.27
CA GLY A 115 6.56 -23.58 12.40
C GLY A 115 6.58 -23.90 10.90
N HIS A 116 6.49 -25.17 10.51
CA HIS A 116 6.44 -25.61 9.12
C HIS A 116 5.19 -26.44 8.84
N ALA A 117 4.65 -26.29 7.63
CA ALA A 117 3.64 -27.17 7.06
C ALA A 117 4.27 -27.99 5.93
N ASP A 118 3.96 -29.29 5.89
CA ASP A 118 4.32 -30.13 4.76
C ASP A 118 3.34 -29.87 3.62
N ILE A 119 3.83 -29.20 2.59
CA ILE A 119 3.03 -28.87 1.41
C ILE A 119 3.10 -29.96 0.33
N GLY A 120 3.94 -30.99 0.51
CA GLY A 120 4.10 -32.08 -0.45
C GLY A 120 2.77 -32.70 -0.91
N PRO A 121 1.85 -33.08 0.00
CA PRO A 121 0.58 -33.71 -0.39
C PRO A 121 -0.39 -32.76 -1.11
N MET A 122 -0.16 -31.44 -1.06
CA MET A 122 -0.99 -30.44 -1.71
C MET A 122 -0.74 -30.33 -3.21
N PHE A 123 0.40 -30.82 -3.73
CA PHE A 123 0.79 -30.54 -5.10
C PHE A 123 1.40 -31.74 -5.82
N GLU A 124 1.09 -31.86 -7.10
CA GLU A 124 1.95 -32.57 -8.05
C GLU A 124 2.91 -31.54 -8.66
N TRP A 125 4.21 -31.79 -8.59
CA TRP A 125 5.21 -30.82 -9.08
C TRP A 125 5.47 -30.99 -10.57
N ARG A 126 5.42 -29.89 -11.32
CA ARG A 126 5.85 -29.84 -12.73
C ARG A 126 7.37 -29.88 -12.82
N GLU A 127 8.02 -29.12 -11.97
CA GLU A 127 9.47 -28.97 -11.89
C GLU A 127 9.87 -28.41 -10.53
N SER A 128 11.13 -28.60 -10.17
CA SER A 128 11.76 -27.95 -9.03
C SER A 128 13.21 -27.60 -9.34
N PHE A 129 13.72 -26.55 -8.68
CA PHE A 129 15.11 -26.11 -8.81
C PHE A 129 15.58 -25.34 -7.56
N PRO A 130 16.89 -25.31 -7.25
CA PRO A 130 17.41 -24.58 -6.10
C PRO A 130 17.20 -23.07 -6.23
N LEU A 131 17.04 -22.38 -5.09
CA LEU A 131 16.93 -20.91 -5.05
C LEU A 131 18.12 -20.20 -5.73
N THR A 132 19.32 -20.75 -5.56
CA THR A 132 20.57 -20.25 -6.15
C THR A 132 20.59 -20.31 -7.69
N GLU A 133 19.77 -21.17 -8.32
CA GLU A 133 19.60 -21.17 -9.77
C GLU A 133 18.81 -19.94 -10.25
N LEU A 134 17.88 -19.43 -9.43
CA LEU A 134 17.08 -18.25 -9.75
C LEU A 134 17.83 -16.95 -9.43
N LEU A 135 18.36 -16.84 -8.22
CA LEU A 135 18.88 -15.58 -7.68
C LEU A 135 20.41 -15.44 -7.80
N GLY A 136 21.13 -16.52 -8.14
CA GLY A 136 22.59 -16.54 -8.10
C GLY A 136 23.14 -16.69 -6.67
N ASP A 137 24.24 -16.00 -6.36
CA ASP A 137 24.80 -15.98 -5.00
C ASP A 137 23.95 -15.09 -4.09
N VAL A 138 23.38 -15.72 -3.07
CA VAL A 138 22.37 -15.17 -2.15
C VAL A 138 22.91 -14.99 -0.75
N SER A 139 24.22 -15.20 -0.55
CA SER A 139 24.86 -15.13 0.78
C SER A 139 24.89 -13.73 1.41
N GLU A 140 24.71 -12.68 0.60
CA GLU A 140 24.77 -11.27 1.03
C GLU A 140 23.45 -10.50 0.81
N ILE A 141 22.37 -11.18 0.43
CA ILE A 141 21.14 -10.52 -0.06
C ILE A 141 19.93 -10.97 0.76
N ASP A 142 19.23 -10.03 1.39
CA ASP A 142 17.94 -10.27 2.05
C ASP A 142 16.81 -10.22 1.00
N TYR A 143 16.35 -11.39 0.54
CA TYR A 143 15.31 -11.54 -0.49
C TYR A 143 13.90 -11.76 0.10
N THR A 144 13.80 -11.95 1.41
CA THR A 144 12.54 -12.14 2.15
C THR A 144 12.61 -11.44 3.49
N GLU A 145 11.46 -11.10 4.05
CA GLU A 145 11.29 -10.59 5.41
C GLU A 145 11.71 -11.60 6.50
N ILE A 146 11.93 -12.86 6.11
CA ILE A 146 12.32 -13.96 6.99
C ILE A 146 13.65 -14.53 6.52
N SER A 147 14.58 -14.81 7.45
CA SER A 147 15.82 -15.49 7.10
C SER A 147 15.62 -16.99 6.80
N PHE A 148 16.26 -17.45 5.72
CA PHE A 148 16.35 -18.85 5.33
C PHE A 148 17.81 -19.22 5.02
N ASP A 149 18.15 -20.51 5.13
CA ASP A 149 19.42 -21.03 4.63
C ASP A 149 19.27 -21.28 3.12
N PRO A 150 19.87 -20.46 2.24
CA PRO A 150 19.57 -20.53 0.81
C PRO A 150 20.02 -21.83 0.15
N ASP A 151 21.02 -22.51 0.72
CA ASP A 151 21.48 -23.82 0.25
C ASP A 151 20.44 -24.93 0.49
N ASN A 152 19.50 -24.68 1.41
CA ASN A 152 18.42 -25.60 1.78
C ASN A 152 17.05 -25.23 1.17
N VAL A 153 16.99 -24.19 0.33
CA VAL A 153 15.73 -23.75 -0.31
C VAL A 153 15.58 -24.34 -1.71
N GLN A 154 14.47 -25.05 -1.93
CA GLN A 154 14.00 -25.49 -3.23
C GLN A 154 12.77 -24.72 -3.66
N ILE A 155 12.75 -24.31 -4.93
CA ILE A 155 11.61 -23.69 -5.58
C ILE A 155 10.83 -24.78 -6.31
N TYR A 156 9.52 -24.86 -6.09
CA TYR A 156 8.62 -25.83 -6.70
C TYR A 156 7.56 -25.15 -7.53
N VAL A 157 7.39 -25.57 -8.79
CA VAL A 157 6.31 -25.09 -9.66
C VAL A 157 5.26 -26.19 -9.77
N PRO A 158 4.00 -25.96 -9.34
CA PRO A 158 2.98 -26.98 -9.34
C PRO A 158 2.43 -27.25 -10.74
N LEU A 159 2.10 -28.52 -10.98
CA LEU A 159 1.32 -29.02 -12.12
C LEU A 159 -0.17 -29.08 -11.78
N SER A 160 -0.49 -29.49 -10.56
CA SER A 160 -1.85 -29.57 -10.02
C SER A 160 -1.87 -29.14 -8.54
N VAL A 161 -3.04 -28.72 -8.06
CA VAL A 161 -3.28 -28.38 -6.65
C VAL A 161 -4.38 -29.28 -6.10
N SER A 162 -4.08 -29.98 -5.02
CA SER A 162 -5.00 -30.83 -4.27
C SER A 162 -5.59 -30.07 -3.09
N VAL A 163 -6.91 -30.16 -2.95
CA VAL A 163 -7.69 -29.51 -1.88
C VAL A 163 -8.56 -30.54 -1.16
N THR A 164 -8.80 -30.30 0.12
CA THR A 164 -9.61 -31.15 1.01
C THR A 164 -10.87 -30.41 1.40
N LYS A 165 -12.01 -31.12 1.45
CA LYS A 165 -13.30 -30.52 1.80
C LYS A 165 -13.48 -30.50 3.32
N GLU A 166 -13.80 -29.32 3.85
CA GLU A 166 -14.04 -29.10 5.27
C GLU A 166 -15.54 -29.03 5.59
N ASP A 167 -15.90 -29.28 6.87
CA ASP A 167 -17.28 -29.08 7.32
C ASP A 167 -17.62 -27.59 7.35
N LYS A 168 -18.34 -27.13 6.31
CA LYS A 168 -18.78 -25.74 6.18
C LYS A 168 -19.61 -25.23 7.36
N ASN A 169 -20.36 -26.08 8.07
CA ASN A 169 -21.26 -25.65 9.14
C ASN A 169 -20.55 -25.54 10.49
N ASN A 170 -19.50 -26.33 10.70
CA ASN A 170 -18.73 -26.33 11.94
C ASN A 170 -17.29 -26.82 11.71
N PRO A 171 -16.44 -26.01 11.06
CA PRO A 171 -15.09 -26.44 10.66
C PRO A 171 -14.13 -26.67 11.83
N GLN A 172 -14.47 -26.21 13.05
CA GLN A 172 -13.64 -26.33 14.25
C GLN A 172 -12.18 -25.92 14.02
N TYR A 173 -11.96 -24.63 13.74
CA TYR A 173 -10.60 -24.09 13.61
C TYR A 173 -9.84 -24.18 14.92
N VAL A 174 -8.62 -24.70 14.86
CA VAL A 174 -7.74 -24.86 16.01
C VAL A 174 -6.33 -24.41 15.69
N TRP A 175 -5.66 -23.81 16.67
CA TRP A 175 -4.23 -23.60 16.66
C TRP A 175 -3.55 -24.76 17.38
N ILE A 176 -2.42 -25.25 16.86
CA ILE A 176 -1.63 -26.33 17.45
C ILE A 176 -0.32 -25.72 17.98
N PRO A 177 -0.23 -25.30 19.25
CA PRO A 177 0.89 -24.49 19.75
C PRO A 177 2.25 -25.14 19.58
N ASN A 178 2.35 -26.46 19.82
CA ASN A 178 3.60 -27.20 19.73
C ASN A 178 4.10 -27.38 18.29
N LYS A 179 3.20 -27.21 17.31
CA LYS A 179 3.52 -27.31 15.88
C LYS A 179 3.60 -25.95 15.22
N GLY A 180 3.03 -24.90 15.80
CA GLY A 180 3.04 -23.57 15.21
C GLY A 180 2.23 -23.49 13.91
N ILE A 181 1.08 -24.18 13.84
CA ILE A 181 0.20 -24.20 12.67
C ILE A 181 -1.28 -24.14 13.08
N VAL A 182 -2.11 -23.65 12.15
CA VAL A 182 -3.57 -23.77 12.24
C VAL A 182 -4.02 -25.12 11.67
N TRP A 183 -5.18 -25.63 12.06
CA TRP A 183 -5.79 -26.84 11.52
C TRP A 183 -7.31 -26.81 11.69
N THR A 184 -8.02 -27.78 11.08
CA THR A 184 -9.46 -28.00 11.26
C THR A 184 -9.75 -29.37 11.88
N GLY A 185 -10.72 -29.40 12.78
CA GLY A 185 -11.12 -30.62 13.49
C GLY A 185 -10.34 -30.86 14.79
N ASP A 186 -10.23 -32.12 15.19
CA ASP A 186 -9.72 -32.55 16.50
C ASP A 186 -8.45 -33.42 16.35
N PRO A 187 -7.28 -32.80 16.04
CA PRO A 187 -6.04 -33.54 15.91
C PRO A 187 -5.63 -34.14 17.28
N PRO A 188 -4.88 -35.25 17.32
CA PRO A 188 -4.52 -35.95 18.56
C PRO A 188 -3.41 -35.24 19.36
N MET A 189 -3.49 -33.91 19.48
CA MET A 189 -2.50 -33.03 20.11
C MET A 189 -3.20 -31.98 20.96
N GLN A 190 -2.43 -31.26 21.79
CA GLN A 190 -2.96 -30.10 22.49
C GLN A 190 -3.26 -28.98 21.48
N VAL A 191 -4.46 -28.43 21.59
CA VAL A 191 -4.98 -27.38 20.71
C VAL A 191 -5.54 -26.21 21.49
N GLU A 192 -5.54 -25.05 20.86
CA GLU A 192 -6.27 -23.86 21.28
C GLU A 192 -7.36 -23.58 20.25
N SER A 193 -8.63 -23.53 20.66
CA SER A 193 -9.73 -23.27 19.74
C SER A 193 -9.69 -21.83 19.23
N LEU A 194 -9.95 -21.65 17.94
CA LEU A 194 -10.10 -20.33 17.32
C LEU A 194 -11.59 -20.00 17.13
N SER A 195 -11.91 -18.70 17.12
CA SER A 195 -13.27 -18.18 16.94
C SER A 195 -13.69 -18.13 15.46
N SER A 196 -12.72 -18.02 14.55
CA SER A 196 -12.88 -17.91 13.10
C SER A 196 -11.66 -18.49 12.38
N ASP A 197 -11.72 -18.58 11.05
CA ASP A 197 -10.54 -18.86 10.23
C ASP A 197 -9.50 -17.75 10.40
N PRO A 198 -8.20 -18.07 10.30
CA PRO A 198 -7.18 -17.06 10.40
C PRO A 198 -7.24 -16.12 9.20
N THR A 199 -7.00 -14.83 9.45
CA THR A 199 -6.72 -13.91 8.34
C THR A 199 -5.31 -14.23 7.84
N THR A 200 -5.18 -14.64 6.59
CA THR A 200 -3.90 -15.11 6.03
C THR A 200 -3.38 -14.14 4.99
N ASN A 201 -2.18 -13.62 5.22
CA ASN A 201 -1.39 -12.83 4.29
C ASN A 201 -0.25 -13.70 3.75
N TYR A 202 -0.29 -14.02 2.46
CA TYR A 202 0.76 -14.84 1.85
C TYR A 202 1.96 -13.95 1.51
N LEU A 203 3.12 -14.35 1.99
CA LEU A 203 4.37 -13.65 1.74
C LEU A 203 5.04 -14.22 0.49
N TRP A 204 5.37 -13.34 -0.44
CA TRP A 204 5.95 -13.70 -1.72
C TRP A 204 6.91 -12.63 -2.22
N PHE A 205 7.86 -13.03 -3.07
CA PHE A 205 8.64 -12.10 -3.88
C PHE A 205 8.54 -12.49 -5.35
N LYS A 206 8.96 -11.59 -6.24
CA LYS A 206 8.98 -11.83 -7.68
C LYS A 206 10.34 -11.50 -8.27
N HIS A 207 10.88 -12.41 -9.06
CA HIS A 207 12.18 -12.26 -9.71
C HIS A 207 12.08 -12.52 -11.21
N ILE A 208 12.90 -11.83 -11.99
CA ILE A 208 13.01 -12.02 -13.44
C ILE A 208 13.94 -13.20 -13.74
N ARG A 209 13.63 -14.05 -14.72
CA ARG A 209 14.54 -15.13 -15.11
C ARG A 209 15.52 -14.62 -16.17
N GLY A 210 16.82 -14.85 -15.96
CA GLY A 210 17.88 -14.44 -16.89
C GLY A 210 18.21 -12.95 -16.86
N THR A 211 19.09 -12.49 -17.76
CA THR A 211 19.54 -11.09 -17.84
C THR A 211 18.73 -10.28 -18.83
N PHE A 212 18.75 -8.95 -18.72
CA PHE A 212 18.22 -8.05 -19.73
C PHE A 212 19.16 -8.04 -20.94
N GLU A 213 18.66 -8.40 -22.12
CA GLU A 213 19.47 -8.49 -23.35
C GLU A 213 19.18 -7.34 -24.32
N THR A 214 18.05 -6.63 -24.15
CA THR A 214 17.62 -5.57 -25.07
C THR A 214 18.32 -4.26 -24.75
N ASP A 215 19.00 -3.69 -25.74
CA ASP A 215 19.57 -2.35 -25.64
C ASP A 215 18.45 -1.30 -25.50
N PRO A 216 18.52 -0.41 -24.49
CA PRO A 216 17.50 0.60 -24.30
C PRO A 216 17.50 1.62 -25.44
N THR A 217 16.30 2.02 -25.86
CA THR A 217 16.10 3.16 -26.76
C THR A 217 16.22 4.45 -25.96
N PRO A 218 17.12 5.37 -26.32
CA PRO A 218 17.28 6.63 -25.61
C PRO A 218 16.01 7.47 -25.63
N LEU A 219 15.73 8.16 -24.52
CA LEU A 219 14.59 9.06 -24.40
C LEU A 219 15.07 10.51 -24.22
N PRO A 220 15.41 11.23 -25.31
CA PRO A 220 16.08 12.53 -25.22
C PRO A 220 15.23 13.66 -24.62
N GLU A 221 13.92 13.45 -24.49
CA GLU A 221 12.97 14.40 -23.89
C GLU A 221 12.94 14.32 -22.37
N SER A 222 13.56 13.29 -21.77
CA SER A 222 13.63 13.09 -20.34
C SER A 222 14.99 13.49 -19.78
N ASN A 223 14.98 14.03 -18.57
CA ASN A 223 16.19 14.41 -17.84
C ASN A 223 16.59 13.38 -16.77
N LEU A 224 15.72 12.40 -16.46
CA LEU A 224 15.94 11.39 -15.43
C LEU A 224 15.86 9.96 -15.98
N ILE A 225 15.01 9.73 -16.99
CA ILE A 225 14.86 8.45 -17.68
C ILE A 225 15.82 8.43 -18.88
N ASP A 226 16.87 7.63 -18.78
CA ASP A 226 17.90 7.52 -19.83
C ASP A 226 17.37 6.86 -21.10
N GLY A 227 16.42 5.93 -20.94
CA GLY A 227 15.81 5.20 -22.03
C GLY A 227 14.83 4.13 -21.59
N PHE A 228 14.25 3.47 -22.57
CA PHE A 228 13.25 2.43 -22.39
C PHE A 228 13.56 1.21 -23.26
N ALA A 229 13.25 0.01 -22.76
CA ALA A 229 13.40 -1.24 -23.50
C ALA A 229 12.10 -2.06 -23.41
N PHE A 230 11.76 -2.71 -24.52
CA PHE A 230 10.60 -3.59 -24.62
C PHE A 230 11.04 -5.01 -24.95
N GLU A 231 10.46 -5.97 -24.24
CA GLU A 231 10.65 -7.41 -24.48
C GLU A 231 9.29 -8.05 -24.73
N GLU A 232 9.16 -8.73 -25.88
CA GLU A 232 7.89 -9.33 -26.32
C GLU A 232 7.49 -10.55 -25.47
N GLU A 233 8.47 -11.29 -24.96
CA GLU A 233 8.24 -12.43 -24.06
C GLU A 233 9.32 -12.42 -22.96
N ARG A 234 8.93 -12.07 -21.74
CA ARG A 234 9.78 -12.14 -20.55
C ARG A 234 9.23 -13.13 -19.54
N GLU A 235 10.12 -13.95 -18.98
CA GLU A 235 9.79 -14.87 -17.90
C GLU A 235 10.08 -14.28 -16.52
N PHE A 236 9.11 -14.45 -15.61
CA PHE A 236 9.26 -14.18 -14.20
C PHE A 236 8.91 -15.39 -13.36
N VAL A 237 9.42 -15.42 -12.14
CA VAL A 237 9.10 -16.41 -11.13
C VAL A 237 8.61 -15.68 -9.89
N ARG A 238 7.33 -15.88 -9.55
CA ARG A 238 6.73 -15.41 -8.30
C ARG A 238 6.82 -16.52 -7.27
N CYS A 239 7.52 -16.29 -6.17
CA CYS A 239 7.83 -17.30 -5.16
C CYS A 239 7.12 -16.97 -3.84
N TYR A 240 6.18 -17.82 -3.44
CA TYR A 240 5.52 -17.83 -2.14
C TYR A 240 6.35 -18.63 -1.14
N TYR A 241 6.68 -18.03 0.00
CA TYR A 241 7.65 -18.61 0.92
C TYR A 241 7.12 -18.84 2.34
N ALA A 242 6.07 -18.12 2.74
CA ALA A 242 5.42 -18.29 4.04
C ALA A 242 4.01 -17.70 4.08
N SER A 243 3.23 -18.13 5.05
CA SER A 243 1.93 -17.54 5.40
C SER A 243 2.05 -16.79 6.71
N LEU A 244 1.72 -15.49 6.71
CA LEU A 244 1.51 -14.71 7.92
C LEU A 244 0.03 -14.82 8.32
N LEU A 245 -0.21 -15.43 9.47
CA LEU A 245 -1.54 -15.65 10.03
C LEU A 245 -1.82 -14.62 11.11
N THR A 246 -3.05 -14.14 11.12
CA THR A 246 -3.65 -13.43 12.25
C THR A 246 -4.72 -14.33 12.86
N LEU A 247 -4.50 -14.71 14.11
CA LEU A 247 -5.27 -15.70 14.87
C LEU A 247 -6.20 -15.00 15.86
N TYR A 248 -7.38 -15.60 16.04
CA TYR A 248 -8.43 -15.11 16.94
C TYR A 248 -8.84 -16.20 17.95
N PRO A 249 -8.07 -16.42 19.03
CA PRO A 249 -8.39 -17.39 20.08
C PRO A 249 -9.82 -17.25 20.60
N ARG A 250 -10.51 -18.37 20.80
CA ARG A 250 -11.93 -18.38 21.21
C ARG A 250 -12.12 -17.97 22.66
N GLU A 251 -11.15 -18.28 23.51
CA GLU A 251 -11.21 -18.06 24.96
C GLU A 251 -10.53 -16.74 25.39
N SER A 252 -9.98 -15.97 24.45
CA SER A 252 -9.30 -14.70 24.71
C SER A 252 -9.79 -13.61 23.73
N GLN A 253 -9.61 -12.35 24.12
CA GLN A 253 -9.77 -11.20 23.21
C GLN A 253 -8.43 -10.79 22.57
N GLU A 254 -7.32 -11.42 22.97
CA GLU A 254 -6.00 -11.15 22.42
C GLU A 254 -5.88 -11.67 20.99
N VAL A 255 -5.46 -10.80 20.07
CA VAL A 255 -5.08 -11.17 18.70
C VAL A 255 -3.61 -11.60 18.70
N ARG A 256 -3.26 -12.62 17.92
CA ARG A 256 -1.88 -13.10 17.75
C ARG A 256 -1.53 -13.22 16.29
N SER A 257 -0.28 -12.93 15.92
CA SER A 257 0.23 -13.24 14.59
C SER A 257 1.25 -14.35 14.65
N GLU A 258 1.15 -15.29 13.71
CA GLU A 258 2.03 -16.44 13.60
C GLU A 258 2.46 -16.66 12.16
N ILE A 259 3.61 -17.28 11.96
CA ILE A 259 4.17 -17.52 10.62
C ILE A 259 4.29 -19.01 10.38
N ILE A 260 3.67 -19.48 9.30
CA ILE A 260 3.84 -20.84 8.78
C ILE A 260 4.78 -20.80 7.59
N ARG A 261 5.92 -21.49 7.71
CA ARG A 261 6.84 -21.74 6.60
C ARG A 261 6.46 -23.02 5.87
N TYR A 262 6.90 -23.17 4.63
CA TYR A 262 6.60 -24.37 3.86
C TYR A 262 7.82 -25.29 3.79
N ARG A 263 7.56 -26.60 3.84
CA ARG A 263 8.56 -27.65 3.74
C ARG A 263 8.05 -28.75 2.82
N SER A 264 8.95 -29.42 2.12
CA SER A 264 8.65 -30.71 1.50
C SER A 264 9.31 -31.82 2.31
N GLU A 265 8.51 -32.68 2.94
CA GLU A 265 9.06 -33.84 3.67
C GLU A 265 9.62 -34.91 2.73
N THR A 266 9.30 -34.83 1.43
CA THR A 266 9.78 -35.80 0.42
C THR A 266 11.28 -35.72 0.14
N ASP A 267 11.85 -34.52 0.19
CA ASP A 267 13.27 -34.27 -0.07
C ASP A 267 13.97 -33.49 1.07
N ASP A 268 13.26 -33.30 2.19
CA ASP A 268 13.74 -32.67 3.42
C ASP A 268 14.17 -31.20 3.28
N SER A 269 13.60 -30.47 2.31
CA SER A 269 14.00 -29.10 1.99
C SER A 269 12.97 -28.04 2.39
N THR A 270 13.44 -26.82 2.62
CA THR A 270 12.56 -25.65 2.74
C THR A 270 11.97 -25.34 1.38
N ALA A 271 10.64 -25.21 1.31
CA ALA A 271 9.93 -25.11 0.05
C ALA A 271 9.45 -23.69 -0.24
N PHE A 272 9.78 -23.16 -1.41
CA PHE A 272 9.12 -21.98 -1.99
C PHE A 272 8.21 -22.45 -3.11
N VAL A 273 6.92 -22.11 -3.05
CA VAL A 273 5.95 -22.48 -4.09
C VAL A 273 5.90 -21.37 -5.12
N ALA A 274 6.15 -21.68 -6.37
CA ALA A 274 6.31 -20.69 -7.41
C ALA A 274 5.28 -20.78 -8.53
N SER A 275 5.01 -19.63 -9.10
CA SER A 275 4.28 -19.44 -10.35
C SER A 275 5.24 -18.91 -11.41
N LYS A 276 5.21 -19.51 -12.61
CA LYS A 276 5.98 -19.05 -13.76
C LYS A 276 5.11 -18.18 -14.64
N GLU A 277 5.50 -16.93 -14.75
CA GLU A 277 4.75 -15.90 -15.43
C GLU A 277 5.48 -15.51 -16.70
N ARG A 278 4.75 -15.40 -17.81
CA ARG A 278 5.30 -14.93 -19.08
C ARG A 278 4.48 -13.76 -19.57
N SER A 279 5.11 -12.63 -19.84
CA SER A 279 4.40 -11.45 -20.30
C SER A 279 5.30 -10.52 -21.11
N GLN A 280 4.67 -9.55 -21.77
CA GLN A 280 5.35 -8.44 -22.42
C GLN A 280 5.85 -7.46 -21.36
N LEU A 281 7.13 -7.12 -21.39
CA LEU A 281 7.77 -6.25 -20.40
C LEU A 281 8.19 -4.94 -21.03
N LEU A 282 7.78 -3.83 -20.43
CA LEU A 282 8.33 -2.50 -20.67
C LEU A 282 9.17 -2.08 -19.47
N THR A 283 10.43 -1.75 -19.71
CA THR A 283 11.36 -1.22 -18.70
C THR A 283 11.78 0.20 -19.03
N LEU A 284 11.90 1.04 -18.00
CA LEU A 284 12.50 2.36 -18.06
C LEU A 284 13.72 2.39 -17.14
N GLY A 285 14.86 2.87 -17.66
CA GLY A 285 16.08 3.06 -16.89
C GLY A 285 16.16 4.49 -16.35
N LEU A 286 16.30 4.63 -15.04
CA LEU A 286 16.53 5.89 -14.34
C LEU A 286 18.03 6.02 -14.06
N ALA A 287 18.65 7.12 -14.52
CA ALA A 287 20.06 7.41 -14.22
C ALA A 287 20.25 7.54 -12.71
N ARG A 288 20.99 6.63 -12.08
CA ARG A 288 21.06 6.56 -10.62
C ARG A 288 21.79 7.75 -10.00
N ASP A 289 22.86 8.21 -10.62
CA ASP A 289 23.61 9.39 -10.16
C ASP A 289 22.71 10.65 -10.14
N GLU A 290 21.91 10.84 -11.19
CA GLU A 290 20.96 11.95 -11.29
C GLU A 290 19.80 11.78 -10.29
N LEU A 291 19.26 10.57 -10.17
CA LEU A 291 18.21 10.22 -9.20
C LEU A 291 18.64 10.59 -7.77
N GLN A 292 19.85 10.17 -7.36
CA GLN A 292 20.38 10.44 -6.03
C GLN A 292 20.61 11.94 -5.78
N SER A 293 21.11 12.65 -6.80
CA SER A 293 21.30 14.11 -6.75
C SER A 293 19.97 14.85 -6.57
N ARG A 294 18.92 14.46 -7.31
CA ARG A 294 17.58 15.05 -7.19
C ARG A 294 16.91 14.73 -5.86
N ILE A 295 17.08 13.51 -5.34
CA ILE A 295 16.62 13.13 -4.00
C ILE A 295 17.28 14.05 -2.96
N GLU A 296 18.60 14.19 -2.99
CA GLU A 296 19.32 15.05 -2.03
C GLU A 296 18.82 16.50 -2.09
N THR A 297 18.61 17.01 -3.30
CA THR A 297 18.05 18.35 -3.53
C THR A 297 16.63 18.48 -2.94
N ALA A 298 15.75 17.52 -3.20
CA ALA A 298 14.37 17.52 -2.68
C ALA A 298 14.34 17.46 -1.15
N LEU A 299 15.14 16.58 -0.54
CA LEU A 299 15.21 16.43 0.93
C LEU A 299 15.84 17.65 1.62
N SER A 300 16.74 18.36 0.93
CA SER A 300 17.34 19.59 1.43
C SER A 300 16.38 20.78 1.33
N ALA A 301 15.55 20.82 0.29
CA ALA A 301 14.54 21.86 0.09
C ALA A 301 13.34 21.72 1.04
N ASP A 302 12.96 20.49 1.41
CA ASP A 302 11.82 20.20 2.28
C ASP A 302 12.23 19.35 3.51
N PRO A 303 12.60 19.99 4.63
CA PRO A 303 12.92 19.30 5.88
C PRO A 303 11.75 18.48 6.46
N GLN A 304 10.49 18.85 6.15
CA GLN A 304 9.33 18.12 6.62
C GLN A 304 9.20 16.78 5.89
N LEU A 305 9.38 16.78 4.56
CA LEU A 305 9.44 15.55 3.77
C LEU A 305 10.54 14.61 4.28
N LYS A 306 11.71 15.16 4.58
CA LYS A 306 12.81 14.39 5.16
C LYS A 306 12.43 13.76 6.51
N ARG A 307 11.73 14.49 7.38
CA ARG A 307 11.27 13.96 8.68
C ARG A 307 10.20 12.88 8.49
N ASP A 308 9.23 13.08 7.60
CA ASP A 308 8.24 12.06 7.24
C ASP A 308 8.91 10.77 6.74
N LEU A 309 9.96 10.88 5.92
CA LEU A 309 10.74 9.73 5.44
C LEU A 309 11.50 9.00 6.56
N ARG A 310 11.99 9.73 7.59
CA ARG A 310 12.59 9.08 8.77
C ARG A 310 11.57 8.24 9.54
N PHE A 311 10.32 8.71 9.64
CA PHE A 311 9.25 7.93 10.26
C PHE A 311 8.81 6.74 9.39
N ALA A 312 8.79 6.90 8.07
CA ALA A 312 8.55 5.79 7.15
C ALA A 312 9.65 4.72 7.27
N LEU A 313 10.92 5.13 7.34
CA LEU A 313 12.05 4.23 7.60
C LEU A 313 11.94 3.56 8.98
N LEU A 314 11.52 4.29 10.01
CA LEU A 314 11.29 3.74 11.34
C LEU A 314 10.21 2.66 11.30
N ARG A 315 9.09 2.91 10.63
CA ARG A 315 8.00 1.95 10.45
C ARG A 315 8.46 0.69 9.72
N ALA A 316 9.23 0.84 8.64
CA ALA A 316 9.82 -0.30 7.92
C ALA A 316 10.76 -1.11 8.83
N ASN A 317 11.65 -0.45 9.57
CA ASN A 317 12.55 -1.11 10.52
C ASN A 317 11.81 -1.81 11.68
N VAL A 318 10.70 -1.25 12.17
CA VAL A 318 9.87 -1.89 13.21
C VAL A 318 9.28 -3.19 12.68
N TRP A 319 8.77 -3.20 11.46
CA TRP A 319 8.31 -4.41 10.80
C TRP A 319 9.43 -5.44 10.65
N ASP A 320 10.52 -5.07 9.96
CA ASP A 320 11.59 -6.00 9.63
C ASP A 320 12.25 -6.54 10.91
N ARG A 321 12.56 -5.66 11.87
CA ARG A 321 13.33 -6.04 13.06
C ARG A 321 12.48 -6.51 14.24
N LEU A 322 11.46 -5.75 14.65
CA LEU A 322 10.70 -6.08 15.87
C LEU A 322 9.61 -7.10 15.61
N PHE A 323 8.99 -7.09 14.44
CA PHE A 323 7.94 -8.04 14.10
C PHE A 323 8.51 -9.34 13.50
N PHE A 324 9.30 -9.27 12.43
CA PHE A 324 9.79 -10.48 11.75
C PHE A 324 11.01 -11.14 12.43
N ASP A 325 12.08 -10.38 12.69
CA ASP A 325 13.32 -10.94 13.24
C ASP A 325 13.19 -11.34 14.72
N GLU A 326 12.93 -10.35 15.59
CA GLU A 326 12.93 -10.54 17.05
C GLU A 326 11.62 -11.17 17.54
N ARG A 327 10.54 -11.09 16.75
CA ARG A 327 9.18 -11.48 17.14
C ARG A 327 8.74 -10.88 18.49
N ALA A 328 9.19 -9.65 18.74
CA ALA A 328 8.89 -8.91 19.96
C ALA A 328 7.45 -8.38 19.96
N LEU A 329 6.90 -8.08 18.78
CA LEU A 329 5.51 -7.69 18.61
C LEU A 329 4.63 -8.94 18.43
N GLN A 330 3.62 -9.09 19.30
CA GLN A 330 2.75 -10.27 19.33
C GLN A 330 1.83 -10.40 18.11
N HIS A 331 1.51 -9.29 17.45
CA HIS A 331 0.66 -9.28 16.27
C HIS A 331 0.94 -8.07 15.37
N GLU A 332 0.59 -8.18 14.08
CA GLU A 332 0.83 -7.13 13.08
C GLU A 332 0.18 -5.79 13.44
N PHE A 333 -1.02 -5.84 14.03
CA PHE A 333 -1.74 -4.63 14.44
C PHE A 333 -1.07 -3.87 15.60
N ALA A 334 -0.04 -4.43 16.26
CA ALA A 334 0.70 -3.75 17.32
C ALA A 334 1.72 -2.73 16.77
N VAL A 335 2.04 -2.81 15.47
CA VAL A 335 2.97 -1.87 14.82
C VAL A 335 2.43 -0.44 14.85
N GLN A 336 1.15 -0.24 14.52
CA GLN A 336 0.55 1.10 14.45
C GLN A 336 0.51 1.79 15.84
N PRO A 337 0.01 1.13 16.91
CA PRO A 337 0.11 1.66 18.27
C PRO A 337 1.55 1.95 18.71
N LEU A 338 2.53 1.08 18.39
CA LEU A 338 3.93 1.35 18.70
C LEU A 338 4.42 2.64 18.00
N MET A 339 4.09 2.80 16.71
CA MET A 339 4.42 4.02 15.98
C MET A 339 3.75 5.26 16.58
N GLU A 340 2.50 5.16 17.05
CA GLU A 340 1.81 6.27 17.73
C GLU A 340 2.50 6.70 19.04
N HIS A 341 3.01 5.75 19.82
CA HIS A 341 3.81 6.07 21.00
C HIS A 341 5.10 6.82 20.61
N LEU A 342 5.81 6.34 19.59
CA LEU A 342 7.06 6.97 19.13
C LEU A 342 6.81 8.37 18.55
N ILE A 343 5.70 8.57 17.83
CA ILE A 343 5.24 9.86 17.32
C ILE A 343 4.84 10.79 18.46
N GLY A 344 4.17 10.28 19.50
CA GLY A 344 3.83 11.05 20.70
C GLY A 344 5.06 11.50 21.50
N ILE A 345 6.08 10.64 21.61
CA ILE A 345 7.38 10.99 22.19
C ILE A 345 8.04 12.09 21.34
N ASP A 346 7.97 11.96 20.02
CA ASP A 346 8.52 12.94 19.10
C ASP A 346 7.91 14.33 19.29
N TYR A 347 6.58 14.39 19.36
CA TYR A 347 5.85 15.61 19.69
C TYR A 347 6.36 16.19 21.01
N TRP A 348 6.48 15.36 22.05
CA TRP A 348 6.88 15.87 23.34
C TRP A 348 8.30 16.44 23.34
N GLN A 349 9.25 15.70 22.78
CA GLN A 349 10.65 16.10 22.71
C GLN A 349 10.82 17.40 21.91
N ARG A 350 10.12 17.54 20.78
CA ARG A 350 10.20 18.75 19.97
C ARG A 350 9.48 19.94 20.59
N VAL A 351 8.25 19.75 21.04
CA VAL A 351 7.36 20.87 21.39
C VAL A 351 7.49 21.26 22.88
N VAL A 352 7.92 20.34 23.74
CA VAL A 352 8.07 20.60 25.19
C VAL A 352 9.53 20.80 25.57
N GLU A 353 10.40 19.96 25.02
CA GLU A 353 11.82 19.91 25.40
C GLU A 353 12.73 20.65 24.40
N ASP A 354 12.17 21.14 23.29
CA ASP A 354 12.87 21.93 22.25
C ASP A 354 14.05 21.16 21.62
N ASP A 355 13.91 19.83 21.48
CA ASP A 355 14.89 18.98 20.80
C ASP A 355 14.52 18.81 19.31
N GLU A 356 15.31 19.40 18.42
CA GLU A 356 15.11 19.32 16.96
C GLU A 356 15.12 17.87 16.41
N MET A 357 15.88 16.95 16.99
CA MET A 357 15.90 15.56 16.53
C MET A 357 14.74 14.75 17.14
N GLY A 358 14.15 15.22 18.23
CA GLY A 358 12.97 14.62 18.84
C GLY A 358 13.23 13.18 19.28
N VAL A 359 12.32 12.26 18.93
CA VAL A 359 12.46 10.83 19.32
C VAL A 359 13.76 10.19 18.82
N PHE A 360 14.28 10.63 17.68
CA PHE A 360 15.48 10.05 17.05
C PHE A 360 16.79 10.35 17.81
N ALA A 361 16.80 11.29 18.76
CA ALA A 361 17.94 11.57 19.62
C ALA A 361 18.02 10.65 20.85
N LEU A 362 16.92 9.97 21.18
CA LEU A 362 16.78 9.28 22.45
C LEU A 362 17.59 7.98 22.52
N SER A 363 18.07 7.68 23.72
CA SER A 363 18.59 6.35 24.06
C SER A 363 17.45 5.38 24.38
N GLY A 364 17.68 4.08 24.29
CA GLY A 364 16.67 3.06 24.64
C GLY A 364 16.01 3.29 26.00
N PRO A 365 16.78 3.45 27.10
CA PRO A 365 16.21 3.77 28.41
C PRO A 365 15.43 5.09 28.44
N SER A 366 15.85 6.09 27.65
CA SER A 366 15.10 7.35 27.52
C SER A 366 13.76 7.12 26.85
N VAL A 367 13.69 6.30 25.79
CA VAL A 367 12.42 5.93 25.14
C VAL A 367 11.48 5.29 26.15
N VAL A 368 11.95 4.30 26.93
CA VAL A 368 11.13 3.65 27.97
C VAL A 368 10.56 4.68 28.96
N ASN A 369 11.40 5.58 29.45
CA ASN A 369 10.98 6.62 30.41
C ASN A 369 9.94 7.57 29.81
N GLU A 370 10.16 8.00 28.57
CA GLU A 370 9.27 8.93 27.87
C GLU A 370 7.93 8.26 27.53
N THR A 371 7.95 6.99 27.10
CA THR A 371 6.73 6.20 26.92
C THR A 371 5.96 6.09 28.23
N ALA A 372 6.63 5.69 29.32
CA ALA A 372 6.00 5.56 30.63
C ALA A 372 5.40 6.89 31.13
N ARG A 373 5.98 8.03 30.75
CA ARG A 373 5.49 9.36 31.09
C ARG A 373 4.26 9.78 30.27
N LEU A 374 4.09 9.26 29.06
CA LEU A 374 2.98 9.59 28.17
C LEU A 374 1.79 8.65 28.31
N LEU A 375 2.02 7.44 28.85
CA LEU A 375 0.97 6.49 29.15
C LEU A 375 0.04 6.97 30.27
N PRO A 376 -1.22 6.53 30.27
CA PRO A 376 -2.15 6.86 31.34
C PRO A 376 -1.63 6.34 32.70
N GLY A 377 -1.76 7.18 33.72
CA GLY A 377 -1.81 6.77 35.12
C GLY A 377 -3.15 7.20 35.74
N ASP A 378 -3.33 7.03 37.06
CA ASP A 378 -4.59 7.23 37.79
C ASP A 378 -5.37 8.54 37.49
N SER A 379 -4.71 9.59 37.00
CA SER A 379 -5.32 10.89 36.69
C SER A 379 -4.85 11.55 35.39
N SER A 380 -4.03 10.87 34.56
CA SER A 380 -3.47 11.47 33.34
C SER A 380 -4.38 11.25 32.12
N ARG A 381 -4.66 12.34 31.38
CA ARG A 381 -5.39 12.36 30.10
C ARG A 381 -4.44 12.43 28.89
N GLN A 382 -3.22 11.90 28.94
CA GLN A 382 -2.29 11.97 27.79
C GLN A 382 -2.71 11.01 26.66
N LEU A 383 -1.97 9.92 26.45
CA LEU A 383 -2.28 8.91 25.43
C LEU A 383 -3.61 8.18 25.70
N ARG A 384 -4.15 8.28 26.92
CA ARG A 384 -5.48 7.79 27.28
C ARG A 384 -6.59 8.31 26.35
N LEU A 385 -6.49 9.54 25.86
CA LEU A 385 -7.50 10.15 24.98
C LEU A 385 -7.61 9.46 23.61
N LEU A 386 -6.64 8.61 23.28
CA LEU A 386 -6.57 7.84 22.04
C LEU A 386 -6.84 6.35 22.27
N GLY A 387 -7.30 5.98 23.47
CA GLY A 387 -7.58 4.59 23.82
C GLY A 387 -6.33 3.74 24.10
N HIS A 388 -5.16 4.35 24.33
CA HIS A 388 -3.98 3.59 24.73
C HIS A 388 -4.12 3.05 26.16
N ASP A 389 -3.72 1.80 26.32
CA ASP A 389 -3.73 1.06 27.59
C ASP A 389 -2.85 1.69 28.68
N GLU A 390 -3.19 1.42 29.95
CA GLU A 390 -2.35 1.77 31.09
C GLU A 390 -1.03 0.97 31.07
N ARG A 391 0.00 1.52 31.72
CA ARG A 391 1.36 0.94 31.75
C ARG A 391 1.37 -0.55 32.12
N ASP A 392 0.56 -0.94 33.11
CA ASP A 392 0.58 -2.29 33.69
C ASP A 392 0.00 -3.37 32.77
N VAL A 393 -0.75 -2.97 31.74
CA VAL A 393 -1.42 -3.90 30.81
C VAL A 393 -1.08 -3.65 29.33
N SER A 394 -0.35 -2.58 29.02
CA SER A 394 0.05 -2.24 27.65
C SER A 394 1.11 -3.20 27.11
N GLY A 395 0.72 -4.07 26.17
CA GLY A 395 1.66 -4.95 25.45
C GLY A 395 2.70 -4.18 24.62
N VAL A 396 2.33 -2.99 24.12
CA VAL A 396 3.25 -2.08 23.42
C VAL A 396 4.31 -1.52 24.36
N PHE A 397 3.93 -1.13 25.58
CA PHE A 397 4.88 -0.69 26.59
C PHE A 397 5.84 -1.79 26.98
N ALA A 398 5.33 -3.01 27.23
CA ALA A 398 6.16 -4.17 27.54
C ALA A 398 7.18 -4.43 26.42
N THR A 399 6.75 -4.35 25.15
CA THR A 399 7.66 -4.47 23.99
C THR A 399 8.79 -3.44 24.04
N ILE A 400 8.49 -2.19 24.39
CA ILE A 400 9.48 -1.10 24.50
C ILE A 400 10.43 -1.33 25.68
N GLU A 401 9.90 -1.74 26.84
CA GLU A 401 10.64 -1.97 28.08
C GLU A 401 11.57 -3.18 27.96
N ASP A 402 11.16 -4.23 27.25
CA ASP A 402 11.93 -5.45 27.04
C ASP A 402 12.97 -5.32 25.92
N ASN A 403 12.79 -4.39 24.97
CA ASN A 403 13.66 -4.23 23.80
C ASN A 403 14.32 -2.84 23.65
N PRO A 404 14.84 -2.20 24.72
CA PRO A 404 15.36 -0.84 24.65
C PRO A 404 16.60 -0.74 23.76
N GLY A 405 17.43 -1.79 23.71
CA GLY A 405 18.62 -1.85 22.87
C GLY A 405 18.27 -1.85 21.38
N VAL A 406 17.29 -2.67 20.98
CA VAL A 406 16.82 -2.76 19.59
C VAL A 406 16.19 -1.43 19.17
N LEU A 407 15.31 -0.85 20.00
CA LEU A 407 14.71 0.45 19.69
C LEU A 407 15.75 1.57 19.54
N ALA A 408 16.77 1.60 20.40
CA ALA A 408 17.86 2.56 20.28
C ALA A 408 18.62 2.39 18.95
N GLU A 409 18.83 1.14 18.50
CA GLU A 409 19.44 0.85 17.21
C GLU A 409 18.55 1.35 16.06
N LEU A 410 17.24 1.05 16.08
CA LEU A 410 16.32 1.48 15.04
C LEU A 410 16.26 3.00 14.90
N LEU A 411 16.16 3.72 16.02
CA LEU A 411 16.22 5.19 16.05
C LEU A 411 17.58 5.71 15.55
N ALA A 412 18.67 5.03 15.91
CA ALA A 412 20.02 5.37 15.44
C ALA A 412 20.20 5.16 13.92
N ARG A 413 19.51 4.19 13.32
CA ARG A 413 19.45 4.01 11.86
C ARG A 413 18.68 5.16 11.21
N CYS A 414 17.56 5.57 11.80
CA CYS A 414 16.71 6.63 11.25
C CYS A 414 17.32 8.04 11.31
N ARG A 415 18.29 8.27 12.20
CA ARG A 415 19.10 9.52 12.20
C ARG A 415 20.27 9.49 11.22
N ASN A 416 20.64 8.32 10.66
CA ASN A 416 21.77 8.21 9.75
C ASN A 416 21.37 8.69 8.35
N GLU A 417 21.90 9.83 7.95
CA GLU A 417 21.61 10.46 6.66
C GLU A 417 21.80 9.55 5.45
N LYS A 418 22.85 8.71 5.45
CA LYS A 418 23.10 7.78 4.34
C LYS A 418 22.03 6.70 4.24
N LEU A 419 21.55 6.20 5.39
CA LEU A 419 20.48 5.20 5.42
C LEU A 419 19.14 5.82 5.01
N VAL A 420 18.87 7.05 5.43
CA VAL A 420 17.68 7.79 5.02
C VAL A 420 17.69 8.05 3.52
N GLN A 421 18.83 8.44 2.94
CA GLN A 421 18.97 8.65 1.50
C GLN A 421 18.80 7.35 0.70
N ALA A 422 19.46 6.26 1.13
CA ALA A 422 19.29 4.95 0.50
C ALA A 422 17.84 4.43 0.59
N PHE A 423 17.17 4.69 1.72
CA PHE A 423 15.75 4.38 1.86
C PHE A 423 14.88 5.26 0.95
N ALA A 424 15.18 6.55 0.84
CA ALA A 424 14.45 7.47 -0.04
C ALA A 424 14.56 7.03 -1.51
N GLU A 425 15.72 6.54 -1.96
CA GLU A 425 15.88 5.97 -3.29
C GLU A 425 14.95 4.76 -3.51
N ARG A 426 14.95 3.80 -2.58
CA ARG A 426 14.05 2.62 -2.64
C ARG A 426 12.57 3.04 -2.69
N VAL A 427 12.18 3.97 -1.83
CA VAL A 427 10.80 4.50 -1.77
C VAL A 427 10.44 5.21 -3.07
N LEU A 428 11.36 5.98 -3.65
CA LEU A 428 11.12 6.70 -4.89
C LEU A 428 10.98 5.74 -6.07
N VAL A 429 11.87 4.76 -6.22
CA VAL A 429 11.81 3.77 -7.30
C VAL A 429 10.49 2.99 -7.22
N HIS A 430 10.12 2.54 -6.02
CA HIS A 430 8.85 1.85 -5.81
C HIS A 430 7.65 2.77 -6.13
N SER A 431 7.69 4.04 -5.71
CA SER A 431 6.65 5.02 -6.04
C SER A 431 6.55 5.30 -7.54
N ALA A 432 7.68 5.37 -8.23
CA ALA A 432 7.77 5.63 -9.66
C ALA A 432 7.23 4.45 -10.49
N GLU A 433 7.41 3.23 -10.01
CA GLU A 433 6.85 2.04 -10.64
C GLU A 433 5.32 1.98 -10.54
N HIS A 434 4.78 2.29 -9.36
CA HIS A 434 3.34 2.43 -9.16
C HIS A 434 2.77 3.53 -10.07
N ALA A 435 3.45 4.69 -10.12
CA ALA A 435 3.09 5.78 -11.01
C ALA A 435 3.20 5.42 -12.49
N LEU A 436 4.21 4.64 -12.89
CA LEU A 436 4.39 4.18 -14.27
C LEU A 436 3.19 3.35 -14.73
N SER A 437 2.68 2.46 -13.88
CA SER A 437 1.47 1.67 -14.15
C SER A 437 0.26 2.57 -14.40
N THR A 438 -0.02 3.51 -13.50
CA THR A 438 -1.17 4.41 -13.64
C THR A 438 -1.03 5.30 -14.87
N TRP A 439 0.14 5.91 -15.08
CA TRP A 439 0.40 6.76 -16.25
C TRP A 439 0.29 5.98 -17.57
N SER A 440 0.76 4.73 -17.59
CA SER A 440 0.67 3.87 -18.78
C SER A 440 -0.79 3.50 -19.11
N ASN A 441 -1.62 3.33 -18.08
CA ASN A 441 -3.07 3.14 -18.24
C ASN A 441 -3.76 4.39 -18.78
N ASP A 442 -3.43 5.57 -18.25
CA ASP A 442 -3.93 6.85 -18.76
C ASP A 442 -3.53 7.07 -20.21
N LEU A 443 -2.29 6.70 -20.56
CA LEU A 443 -1.75 6.84 -21.91
C LEU A 443 -2.54 5.96 -22.89
N THR A 444 -2.74 4.68 -22.59
CA THR A 444 -3.36 3.71 -23.53
C THR A 444 -4.88 3.68 -23.49
N GLY A 445 -5.51 4.08 -22.39
CA GLY A 445 -6.96 3.96 -22.20
C GLY A 445 -7.46 2.51 -22.08
N SER A 446 -6.56 1.55 -21.80
CA SER A 446 -6.87 0.11 -21.75
C SER A 446 -7.85 -0.26 -20.62
N GLY A 447 -7.86 0.51 -19.53
CA GLY A 447 -8.67 0.29 -18.34
C GLY A 447 -8.29 -0.93 -17.49
N THR A 448 -7.22 -1.66 -17.84
CA THR A 448 -6.71 -2.82 -17.09
C THR A 448 -5.45 -2.46 -16.33
N SER A 449 -5.37 -2.79 -15.04
CA SER A 449 -4.16 -2.57 -14.23
C SER A 449 -2.98 -3.40 -14.74
N PHE A 450 -1.82 -2.76 -14.96
CA PHE A 450 -0.57 -3.48 -15.16
C PHE A 450 -0.20 -4.24 -13.89
N GLU A 451 0.58 -5.29 -14.07
CA GLU A 451 1.26 -5.92 -12.97
C GLU A 451 2.58 -5.19 -12.68
N LEU A 452 2.93 -5.12 -11.40
CA LEU A 452 4.10 -4.40 -10.91
C LEU A 452 5.27 -5.37 -10.71
N TRP A 453 6.49 -4.90 -10.96
CA TRP A 453 7.74 -5.60 -10.72
C TRP A 453 8.76 -4.69 -10.01
N TYR A 454 8.76 -4.77 -8.67
CA TYR A 454 9.79 -4.18 -7.83
C TYR A 454 10.71 -5.26 -7.29
N ASP A 455 11.93 -5.32 -7.82
CA ASP A 455 12.95 -6.28 -7.37
C ASP A 455 14.10 -5.55 -6.68
N VAL A 456 14.09 -5.57 -5.35
CA VAL A 456 15.10 -4.92 -4.49
C VAL A 456 16.51 -5.40 -4.82
N ASN A 457 16.67 -6.66 -5.21
CA ASN A 457 17.98 -7.26 -5.45
C ASN A 457 18.53 -6.81 -6.80
N PHE A 458 17.65 -6.75 -7.80
CA PHE A 458 17.98 -6.15 -9.08
C PHE A 458 18.44 -4.69 -8.88
N GLN A 459 17.69 -3.91 -8.08
CA GLN A 459 18.09 -2.53 -7.77
C GLN A 459 19.43 -2.47 -7.03
N ALA A 460 19.74 -3.40 -6.13
CA ALA A 460 20.99 -3.39 -5.38
C ALA A 460 22.23 -3.68 -6.24
N GLN A 461 22.09 -4.45 -7.32
CA GLN A 461 23.20 -4.89 -8.16
C GLN A 461 23.53 -3.95 -9.33
N ASP A 462 22.54 -3.28 -9.92
CA ASP A 462 22.77 -2.32 -11.01
C ASP A 462 23.27 -0.99 -10.43
N GLN A 463 24.56 -0.66 -10.61
CA GLN A 463 25.12 0.58 -10.04
C GLN A 463 24.85 1.82 -10.89
N GLU A 464 24.56 1.63 -12.17
CA GLU A 464 24.42 2.74 -13.13
C GLU A 464 22.97 3.20 -13.22
N ASN A 465 22.02 2.26 -13.22
CA ASN A 465 20.61 2.55 -13.43
C ASN A 465 19.72 1.95 -12.33
N ALA A 466 18.74 2.72 -11.85
CA ALA A 466 17.57 2.15 -11.19
C ALA A 466 16.52 1.82 -12.25
N ARG A 467 15.90 0.64 -12.20
CA ARG A 467 14.93 0.23 -13.23
C ARG A 467 13.52 0.19 -12.66
N ILE A 468 12.59 0.76 -13.39
CA ILE A 468 11.16 0.59 -13.13
C ILE A 468 10.54 -0.14 -14.32
N ALA A 469 9.53 -0.96 -14.09
CA ALA A 469 8.90 -1.71 -15.17
C ALA A 469 7.42 -1.97 -14.93
N VAL A 470 6.72 -2.20 -16.04
CA VAL A 470 5.34 -2.67 -16.07
C VAL A 470 5.22 -3.79 -17.10
N TYR A 471 4.33 -4.74 -16.85
CA TYR A 471 4.04 -5.82 -17.78
C TYR A 471 2.56 -6.17 -17.74
N ASP A 472 2.10 -6.76 -18.83
CA ASP A 472 0.67 -7.03 -18.99
C ASP A 472 0.20 -8.09 -17.98
N PRO A 473 -1.02 -7.94 -17.42
CA PRO A 473 -1.61 -8.88 -16.46
C PRO A 473 -2.07 -10.19 -17.11
N ILE A 474 -1.88 -10.34 -18.42
CA ILE A 474 -2.30 -11.50 -19.21
C ILE A 474 -1.07 -12.30 -19.61
N GLN A 475 -1.12 -13.61 -19.39
CA GLN A 475 -0.10 -14.56 -19.79
C GLN A 475 0.13 -14.49 -21.31
N GLY A 476 1.38 -14.26 -21.71
CA GLY A 476 1.79 -14.06 -23.10
C GLY A 476 1.59 -12.63 -23.63
N GLY A 477 1.06 -11.72 -22.81
CA GLY A 477 0.84 -10.32 -23.16
C GLY A 477 -0.54 -10.04 -23.76
N ALA A 478 -1.13 -8.92 -23.34
CA ALA A 478 -2.33 -8.33 -23.90
C ALA A 478 -2.03 -7.36 -25.06
N GLY A 479 -0.78 -6.91 -25.22
CA GLY A 479 -0.37 -5.89 -26.19
C GLY A 479 -0.28 -4.49 -25.61
N ILE A 480 -0.55 -4.29 -24.32
CA ILE A 480 -0.69 -2.95 -23.73
C ILE A 480 0.71 -2.36 -23.46
N ALA A 481 1.63 -3.14 -22.89
CA ALA A 481 3.03 -2.75 -22.74
C ALA A 481 3.67 -2.42 -24.10
N LYS A 482 3.30 -3.15 -25.15
CA LYS A 482 3.73 -2.87 -26.52
C LYS A 482 3.17 -1.55 -27.04
N GLU A 483 1.90 -1.26 -26.79
CA GLU A 483 1.29 0.01 -27.18
C GLU A 483 1.98 1.20 -26.49
N VAL A 484 2.27 1.08 -25.18
CA VAL A 484 3.04 2.10 -24.45
C VAL A 484 4.42 2.29 -25.08
N HIS A 485 5.11 1.19 -25.41
CA HIS A 485 6.40 1.24 -26.11
C HIS A 485 6.31 1.96 -27.46
N GLU A 486 5.29 1.66 -28.27
CA GLU A 486 5.08 2.29 -29.57
C GLU A 486 4.81 3.80 -29.43
N ARG A 487 3.99 4.21 -28.46
CA ARG A 487 3.73 5.63 -28.16
C ARG A 487 4.98 6.36 -27.67
N LEU A 488 5.78 5.74 -26.80
CA LEU A 488 7.07 6.29 -26.37
C LEU A 488 8.03 6.51 -27.54
N ARG A 489 8.04 5.60 -28.52
CA ARG A 489 8.88 5.71 -29.71
C ARG A 489 8.41 6.78 -30.70
N GLU A 490 7.09 6.97 -30.80
CA GLU A 490 6.49 7.99 -31.67
C GLU A 490 6.57 9.41 -31.06
N GLY A 491 6.85 9.48 -29.76
CA GLY A 491 6.88 10.71 -28.98
C GLY A 491 5.55 10.91 -28.26
N THR A 492 5.60 11.22 -26.98
CA THR A 492 4.40 11.46 -26.17
C THR A 492 4.13 12.95 -26.04
N GLU A 493 2.85 13.30 -26.05
CA GLU A 493 2.41 14.69 -25.86
C GLU A 493 2.86 15.31 -24.53
N THR A 494 3.04 14.46 -23.52
CA THR A 494 3.56 14.78 -22.20
C THR A 494 4.78 13.89 -21.98
N PRO A 495 5.97 14.46 -21.65
CA PRO A 495 7.14 13.66 -21.34
C PRO A 495 6.87 12.67 -20.20
N PRO A 496 7.44 11.45 -20.23
CA PRO A 496 7.22 10.45 -19.20
C PRO A 496 7.55 10.92 -17.78
N ASP A 497 8.57 11.77 -17.61
CA ASP A 497 8.90 12.37 -16.30
C ASP A 497 7.72 13.13 -15.72
N SER A 498 7.14 14.04 -16.50
CA SER A 498 5.98 14.83 -16.10
C SER A 498 4.75 13.95 -15.90
N GLY A 499 4.55 12.95 -16.77
CA GLY A 499 3.47 11.98 -16.66
C GLY A 499 3.52 11.19 -15.36
N ILE A 500 4.70 10.69 -14.97
CA ILE A 500 4.94 9.98 -13.71
C ILE A 500 4.80 10.92 -12.51
N ALA A 501 5.33 12.14 -12.60
CA ALA A 501 5.24 13.13 -11.51
C ALA A 501 3.78 13.49 -11.16
N VAL A 502 2.91 13.57 -12.17
CA VAL A 502 1.48 13.87 -12.03
C VAL A 502 0.77 12.81 -11.19
N GLN A 503 1.17 11.54 -11.25
CA GLN A 503 0.53 10.46 -10.48
C GLN A 503 0.77 10.57 -8.96
N GLY A 504 1.78 11.34 -8.54
CA GLY A 504 1.98 11.69 -7.13
C GLY A 504 0.99 12.73 -6.60
N ARG A 505 0.18 13.34 -7.46
CA ARG A 505 -0.81 14.35 -7.08
C ARG A 505 -2.05 13.64 -6.52
N CYS A 506 -2.37 13.92 -5.26
CA CYS A 506 -3.46 13.25 -4.54
C CYS A 506 -4.60 14.23 -4.24
N HIS A 507 -5.78 14.00 -4.81
CA HIS A 507 -6.97 14.83 -4.60
C HIS A 507 -7.45 14.75 -3.14
N THR A 508 -7.33 13.59 -2.50
CA THR A 508 -7.68 13.40 -1.08
C THR A 508 -6.82 14.28 -0.18
N ALA A 509 -5.50 14.16 -0.24
CA ALA A 509 -4.61 14.97 0.58
C ALA A 509 -4.77 16.47 0.32
N THR A 510 -4.99 16.84 -0.95
CA THR A 510 -5.19 18.23 -1.36
C THR A 510 -6.51 18.78 -0.80
N ALA A 511 -7.61 18.04 -0.91
CA ALA A 511 -8.89 18.42 -0.34
C ALA A 511 -8.83 18.53 1.20
N ASP A 512 -8.08 17.65 1.86
CA ASP A 512 -7.86 17.71 3.30
C ASP A 512 -7.12 18.98 3.69
N ARG A 513 -6.05 19.32 2.97
CA ARG A 513 -5.28 20.55 3.19
C ARG A 513 -6.12 21.80 2.95
N VAL A 514 -6.91 21.85 1.87
CA VAL A 514 -7.86 22.93 1.59
C VAL A 514 -8.89 23.05 2.71
N THR A 515 -9.45 21.93 3.18
CA THR A 515 -10.44 21.92 4.26
C THR A 515 -9.86 22.49 5.55
N ILE A 516 -8.65 22.04 5.94
CA ILE A 516 -7.96 22.54 7.13
C ILE A 516 -7.69 24.04 7.01
N GLN A 517 -7.15 24.52 5.88
CA GLN A 517 -6.87 25.94 5.70
C GLN A 517 -8.14 26.82 5.68
N LEU A 518 -9.21 26.34 5.04
CA LEU A 518 -10.50 27.01 5.01
C LEU A 518 -11.05 27.17 6.44
N LEU A 519 -11.03 26.10 7.23
CA LEU A 519 -11.49 26.10 8.62
C LEU A 519 -10.60 26.99 9.52
N ALA A 520 -9.28 26.89 9.37
CA ALA A 520 -8.31 27.68 10.12
C ALA A 520 -8.45 29.19 9.87
N SER A 521 -8.94 29.59 8.70
CA SER A 521 -9.21 30.99 8.36
C SER A 521 -10.39 31.60 9.14
N TYR A 522 -11.23 30.77 9.75
CA TYR A 522 -12.42 31.18 10.52
C TYR A 522 -12.49 30.47 11.88
N PRO A 523 -11.49 30.65 12.76
CA PRO A 523 -11.34 29.86 14.00
C PRO A 523 -12.46 30.10 15.02
N ASP A 524 -13.25 31.17 14.88
CA ASP A 524 -14.42 31.48 15.70
C ASP A 524 -15.68 30.68 15.29
N GLY A 525 -15.59 29.83 14.26
CA GLY A 525 -16.70 29.06 13.71
C GLY A 525 -17.68 29.89 12.90
N SER A 526 -17.34 31.12 12.52
CA SER A 526 -18.21 31.98 11.70
C SER A 526 -18.51 31.39 10.32
N LEU A 527 -17.62 30.54 9.79
CA LEU A 527 -17.81 29.81 8.53
C LEU A 527 -19.09 28.96 8.53
N TYR A 528 -19.53 28.44 9.69
CA TYR A 528 -20.81 27.73 9.80
C TYR A 528 -22.01 28.61 9.40
N ASN A 529 -22.00 29.88 9.82
CA ASN A 529 -23.08 30.79 9.50
C ASN A 529 -23.07 31.13 8.01
N ILE A 530 -21.89 31.31 7.40
CA ILE A 530 -21.73 31.55 5.97
C ILE A 530 -22.25 30.34 5.18
N TYR A 531 -21.82 29.13 5.57
CA TYR A 531 -22.28 27.87 4.98
C TYR A 531 -23.81 27.72 4.99
N GLN A 532 -24.48 28.07 6.10
CA GLN A 532 -25.94 27.97 6.21
C GLN A 532 -26.72 29.10 5.52
N SER A 533 -26.19 30.33 5.54
CA SER A 533 -26.95 31.52 5.13
C SER A 533 -26.62 32.03 3.73
N ASN A 534 -25.41 31.76 3.22
CA ASN A 534 -24.94 32.27 1.95
C ASN A 534 -24.05 31.24 1.22
N ARG A 535 -24.71 30.29 0.54
CA ARG A 535 -24.00 29.23 -0.19
C ARG A 535 -23.08 29.74 -1.29
N THR A 536 -23.44 30.84 -1.94
CA THR A 536 -22.60 31.45 -2.99
C THR A 536 -21.29 31.99 -2.42
N GLU A 537 -21.36 32.68 -1.28
CA GLU A 537 -20.17 33.15 -0.57
C GLU A 537 -19.32 31.99 -0.07
N PHE A 538 -19.93 30.95 0.51
CA PHE A 538 -19.20 29.75 0.91
C PHE A 538 -18.44 29.11 -0.26
N ASN A 539 -19.09 28.91 -1.40
CA ASN A 539 -18.43 28.34 -2.59
C ASN A 539 -17.29 29.24 -3.09
N SER A 540 -17.46 30.57 -3.06
CA SER A 540 -16.40 31.51 -3.42
C SER A 540 -15.20 31.43 -2.48
N LEU A 541 -15.42 31.16 -1.18
CA LEU A 541 -14.33 30.96 -0.22
C LEU A 541 -13.62 29.63 -0.45
N VAL A 542 -14.36 28.57 -0.79
CA VAL A 542 -13.78 27.28 -1.19
C VAL A 542 -12.89 27.48 -2.41
N ASP A 543 -13.39 28.10 -3.48
CA ASP A 543 -12.64 28.38 -4.70
C ASP A 543 -11.36 29.17 -4.41
N SER A 544 -11.48 30.27 -3.65
CA SER A 544 -10.31 31.08 -3.29
C SER A 544 -9.29 30.32 -2.43
N THR A 545 -9.72 29.36 -1.59
CA THR A 545 -8.81 28.56 -0.78
C THR A 545 -8.12 27.50 -1.63
N ILE A 546 -8.83 26.91 -2.60
CA ILE A 546 -8.24 25.99 -3.57
C ILE A 546 -7.14 26.69 -4.36
N ASP A 547 -7.39 27.89 -4.89
CA ASP A 547 -6.40 28.66 -5.64
C ASP A 547 -5.13 28.98 -4.83
N ASN A 548 -5.25 29.08 -3.49
CA ASN A 548 -4.11 29.32 -2.61
C ASN A 548 -3.30 28.05 -2.30
N VAL A 549 -3.95 26.88 -2.29
CA VAL A 549 -3.31 25.58 -1.98
C VAL A 549 -2.74 24.94 -3.24
N VAL A 550 -3.50 25.02 -4.34
CA VAL A 550 -3.20 24.37 -5.60
C VAL A 550 -2.46 25.36 -6.49
N GLY A 551 -1.13 25.21 -6.57
CA GLY A 551 -0.30 26.09 -7.41
C GLY A 551 -0.41 25.83 -8.92
N ASP A 552 -0.99 24.70 -9.32
CA ASP A 552 -1.18 24.28 -10.71
C ASP A 552 -2.63 23.76 -10.84
N SER A 553 -3.56 24.57 -11.33
CA SER A 553 -4.99 24.21 -11.40
C SER A 553 -5.28 23.15 -12.45
N ASP A 554 -4.46 23.10 -13.50
CA ASP A 554 -4.65 22.19 -14.64
C ASP A 554 -4.21 20.76 -14.28
N ALA A 555 -3.45 20.64 -13.20
CA ALA A 555 -2.97 19.40 -12.61
C ALA A 555 -4.01 18.50 -11.97
N TYR A 556 -5.17 19.05 -11.63
CA TYR A 556 -6.17 18.36 -10.81
C TYR A 556 -7.56 18.57 -11.39
N SER A 557 -8.43 17.60 -11.14
CA SER A 557 -9.87 17.80 -11.28
C SER A 557 -10.36 18.76 -10.19
N MET A 558 -10.45 20.04 -10.54
CA MET A 558 -10.94 21.10 -9.65
C MET A 558 -12.33 20.79 -9.10
N ASP A 559 -13.20 20.22 -9.93
CA ASP A 559 -14.56 19.84 -9.54
C ASP A 559 -14.55 18.73 -8.48
N ASP A 560 -13.65 17.74 -8.59
CA ASP A 560 -13.51 16.70 -7.59
C ASP A 560 -12.97 17.24 -6.26
N ILE A 561 -11.98 18.13 -6.30
CA ILE A 561 -11.46 18.78 -5.10
C ILE A 561 -12.58 19.59 -4.42
N LYS A 562 -13.30 20.42 -5.17
CA LYS A 562 -14.43 21.22 -4.65
C LYS A 562 -15.51 20.35 -4.03
N SER A 563 -15.86 19.25 -4.71
CA SER A 563 -16.85 18.27 -4.23
C SER A 563 -16.39 17.62 -2.91
N ARG A 564 -15.15 17.13 -2.85
CA ARG A 564 -14.57 16.51 -1.65
C ARG A 564 -14.49 17.48 -0.48
N VAL A 565 -14.01 18.71 -0.69
CA VAL A 565 -13.95 19.76 0.33
C VAL A 565 -15.36 20.08 0.85
N THR A 566 -16.32 20.26 -0.06
CA THR A 566 -17.70 20.59 0.29
C THR A 566 -18.35 19.49 1.12
N ASN A 567 -18.19 18.22 0.70
CA ASN A 567 -18.73 17.06 1.43
C ASN A 567 -18.07 16.93 2.80
N ARG A 568 -16.75 17.12 2.89
CA ARG A 568 -16.03 17.05 4.18
C ARG A 568 -16.48 18.15 5.14
N VAL A 569 -16.58 19.40 4.67
CA VAL A 569 -17.12 20.50 5.49
C VAL A 569 -18.56 20.21 5.94
N GLN A 570 -19.40 19.65 5.07
CA GLN A 570 -20.76 19.27 5.42
C GLN A 570 -20.80 18.26 6.57
N THR A 571 -19.95 17.23 6.54
CA THR A 571 -19.82 16.25 7.62
C THR A 571 -19.34 16.90 8.91
N LEU A 572 -18.34 17.78 8.85
CA LEU A 572 -17.83 18.48 10.03
C LEU A 572 -18.85 19.48 10.62
N PHE A 573 -19.75 20.01 9.80
CA PHE A 573 -20.75 21.03 10.16
C PHE A 573 -22.11 20.45 10.58
N GLU A 574 -22.12 19.24 11.15
CA GLU A 574 -23.34 18.64 11.73
C GLU A 574 -24.04 19.57 12.72
N THR A 575 -23.27 20.25 13.57
CA THR A 575 -23.79 21.27 14.49
C THR A 575 -22.88 22.50 14.55
N ARG A 576 -23.44 23.64 14.98
CA ARG A 576 -22.67 24.87 15.19
C ARG A 576 -21.54 24.69 16.20
N GLU A 577 -21.76 23.86 17.22
CA GLU A 577 -20.76 23.57 18.25
C GLU A 577 -19.56 22.81 17.66
N LEU A 578 -19.83 21.75 16.88
CA LEU A 578 -18.81 20.96 16.20
C LEU A 578 -18.04 21.80 15.19
N ALA A 579 -18.74 22.61 14.38
CA ALA A 579 -18.10 23.50 13.43
C ALA A 579 -17.11 24.47 14.08
N ALA A 580 -17.48 25.04 15.23
CA ALA A 580 -16.58 25.92 15.99
C ALA A 580 -15.38 25.14 16.56
N PHE A 581 -15.60 23.93 17.09
CA PHE A 581 -14.54 23.06 17.56
C PHE A 581 -13.55 22.69 16.43
N TYR A 582 -14.03 22.19 15.29
CA TYR A 582 -13.16 21.83 14.16
C TYR A 582 -12.42 23.04 13.57
N SER A 583 -13.07 24.21 13.51
CA SER A 583 -12.39 25.44 13.05
C SER A 583 -11.25 25.85 13.98
N TYR A 584 -11.47 25.71 15.28
CA TYR A 584 -10.43 25.94 16.29
C TYR A 584 -9.28 24.95 16.15
N VAL A 585 -9.57 23.64 16.08
CA VAL A 585 -8.53 22.61 15.95
C VAL A 585 -7.77 22.76 14.62
N ALA A 586 -8.43 23.18 13.54
CA ALA A 586 -7.76 23.42 12.26
C ALA A 586 -6.74 24.57 12.35
N ASN A 587 -7.04 25.61 13.14
CA ASN A 587 -6.07 26.66 13.43
C ASN A 587 -4.86 26.11 14.21
N GLU A 588 -5.10 25.33 15.27
CA GLU A 588 -4.01 24.71 16.04
C GLU A 588 -3.19 23.71 15.21
N TYR A 589 -3.82 23.01 14.25
CA TYR A 589 -3.13 22.08 13.34
C TYR A 589 -1.95 22.74 12.64
N THR A 590 -2.13 23.96 12.13
CA THR A 590 -1.06 24.69 11.42
C THR A 590 0.12 25.04 12.32
N THR A 591 -0.15 25.32 13.60
CA THR A 591 0.89 25.57 14.60
C THR A 591 1.63 24.26 14.93
N VAL A 592 0.89 23.18 15.17
CA VAL A 592 1.47 21.86 15.45
C VAL A 592 2.35 21.39 14.28
N GLU A 593 1.91 21.58 13.02
CA GLU A 593 2.70 21.23 11.83
C GLU A 593 4.05 21.94 11.76
N ALA A 594 4.08 23.24 12.10
CA ALA A 594 5.32 24.00 12.17
C ALA A 594 6.24 23.49 13.28
N ASP A 595 5.69 23.21 14.46
CA ASP A 595 6.48 22.80 15.63
C ASP A 595 7.07 21.39 15.46
N VAL A 596 6.26 20.42 15.01
CA VAL A 596 6.71 19.03 14.82
C VAL A 596 7.55 18.84 13.55
N GLY A 597 7.45 19.76 12.59
CA GLY A 597 8.24 19.71 11.35
C GLY A 597 7.96 18.47 10.51
N ARG A 598 6.71 18.03 10.47
CA ARG A 598 6.17 16.93 9.65
C ARG A 598 4.64 17.04 9.60
N ILE A 599 3.96 16.22 8.79
CA ILE A 599 2.48 16.21 8.78
C ILE A 599 1.95 15.76 10.16
N PRO A 600 1.14 16.57 10.86
CA PRO A 600 0.56 16.19 12.14
C PRO A 600 -0.38 14.98 12.04
N ARG A 601 -0.27 14.11 13.03
CA ARG A 601 -1.12 12.94 13.25
C ARG A 601 -2.06 13.22 14.43
N VAL A 602 -3.06 12.35 14.59
CA VAL A 602 -4.05 12.42 15.67
C VAL A 602 -3.39 12.56 17.05
N VAL A 603 -2.32 11.79 17.29
CA VAL A 603 -1.57 11.85 18.56
C VAL A 603 -0.94 13.21 18.85
N ASP A 604 -0.43 13.90 17.83
CA ASP A 604 0.18 15.22 17.98
C ASP A 604 -0.88 16.23 18.44
N LEU A 605 -2.04 16.22 17.78
CA LEU A 605 -3.16 17.10 18.10
C LEU A 605 -3.72 16.80 19.49
N ALA A 606 -3.88 15.54 19.86
CA ALA A 606 -4.40 15.15 21.17
C ALA A 606 -3.46 15.61 22.30
N LEU A 607 -2.15 15.38 22.15
CA LEU A 607 -1.15 15.84 23.12
C LEU A 607 -1.04 17.36 23.16
N HIS A 608 -1.22 18.04 22.03
CA HIS A 608 -1.30 19.48 21.95
C HIS A 608 -2.51 20.02 22.72
N LEU A 609 -3.72 19.58 22.37
CA LEU A 609 -4.97 20.04 22.96
C LEU A 609 -5.04 19.77 24.47
N ASN A 610 -4.49 18.64 24.94
CA ASN A 610 -4.43 18.34 26.36
C ASN A 610 -3.58 19.33 27.18
N ARG A 611 -2.58 19.95 26.55
CA ARG A 611 -1.74 21.00 27.16
C ARG A 611 -2.23 22.41 26.85
N HIS A 612 -3.08 22.54 25.85
CA HIS A 612 -3.51 23.81 25.30
C HIS A 612 -4.43 24.58 26.26
N ILE A 613 -4.28 25.90 26.30
CA ILE A 613 -5.15 26.77 27.10
C ILE A 613 -6.26 27.31 26.21
N PHE A 614 -7.44 26.69 26.27
CA PHE A 614 -8.61 27.15 25.53
C PHE A 614 -9.09 28.53 25.99
N THR A 615 -9.05 29.50 25.09
CA THR A 615 -9.55 30.86 25.36
C THR A 615 -11.07 30.97 25.29
N ASP A 616 -11.72 30.14 24.47
CA ASP A 616 -13.19 30.06 24.40
C ASP A 616 -13.73 28.96 25.33
N PRO A 617 -14.53 29.31 26.36
CA PRO A 617 -15.12 28.33 27.28
C PRO A 617 -16.02 27.29 26.60
N LYS A 618 -16.62 27.60 25.44
CA LYS A 618 -17.47 26.66 24.70
C LYS A 618 -16.63 25.58 24.04
N ILE A 619 -15.54 25.97 23.38
CA ILE A 619 -14.59 25.03 22.77
C ILE A 619 -14.00 24.12 23.85
N LYS A 620 -13.66 24.69 25.01
CA LYS A 620 -13.21 23.92 26.17
C LYS A 620 -14.25 22.89 26.61
N ALA A 621 -15.53 23.28 26.72
CA ALA A 621 -16.59 22.36 27.11
C ALA A 621 -16.80 21.23 26.09
N THR A 622 -16.67 21.53 24.79
CA THR A 622 -16.73 20.52 23.72
C THR A 622 -15.54 19.56 23.79
N TYR A 623 -14.33 20.09 23.98
CA TYR A 623 -13.13 19.29 24.22
C TYR A 623 -13.31 18.37 25.43
N ASP A 624 -13.69 18.91 26.58
CA ASP A 624 -13.89 18.13 27.81
C ASP A 624 -14.96 17.05 27.61
N ARG A 625 -16.03 17.31 26.85
CA ARG A 625 -17.04 16.31 26.49
C ARG A 625 -16.47 15.15 25.66
N PHE A 626 -15.58 15.42 24.72
CA PHE A 626 -14.95 14.39 23.90
C PHE A 626 -13.80 13.68 24.61
N ALA A 627 -13.15 14.36 25.54
CA ALA A 627 -12.07 13.84 26.35
C ALA A 627 -12.56 13.07 27.60
N ASP A 628 -13.82 13.24 28.01
CA ASP A 628 -14.40 12.56 29.17
C ASP A 628 -14.98 11.18 28.82
N ASP A 629 -14.39 10.13 29.41
CA ASP A 629 -14.83 8.72 29.35
C ASP A 629 -16.18 8.44 30.07
N SER A 630 -17.01 9.45 30.31
CA SER A 630 -18.11 9.37 31.29
C SER A 630 -19.35 8.60 30.80
N GLY A 631 -19.25 7.26 30.79
CA GLY A 631 -20.30 6.34 31.25
C GLY A 631 -21.24 5.71 30.21
N ARG A 632 -21.06 5.97 28.91
CA ARG A 632 -21.80 5.24 27.84
C ARG A 632 -20.92 4.58 26.78
N ARG A 633 -19.65 4.97 26.70
CA ARG A 633 -18.63 4.43 25.79
C ARG A 633 -17.39 4.15 26.64
N ASP A 634 -16.73 3.04 26.39
CA ASP A 634 -15.54 2.60 27.14
C ASP A 634 -14.25 3.37 26.70
N ILE A 635 -14.34 4.26 25.69
CA ILE A 635 -13.22 5.01 25.10
C ILE A 635 -13.66 6.46 24.80
N ALA A 636 -12.75 7.43 24.99
CA ALA A 636 -12.91 8.83 24.59
C ALA A 636 -13.19 8.99 23.08
N GLU A 637 -14.14 9.85 22.71
CA GLU A 637 -14.46 10.13 21.29
C GLU A 637 -13.41 11.04 20.62
N LEU A 638 -12.51 11.66 21.39
CA LEU A 638 -11.59 12.68 20.89
C LEU A 638 -10.70 12.16 19.74
N GLY A 639 -10.16 10.95 19.83
CA GLY A 639 -9.32 10.37 18.78
C GLY A 639 -10.02 10.32 17.42
N GLU A 640 -11.22 9.74 17.37
CA GLU A 640 -12.06 9.66 16.17
C GLU A 640 -12.36 11.05 15.60
N ARG A 641 -12.69 12.02 16.48
CA ARG A 641 -13.00 13.40 16.06
C ARG A 641 -11.78 14.11 15.47
N LEU A 642 -10.61 13.93 16.05
CA LEU A 642 -9.38 14.51 15.52
C LEU A 642 -9.00 13.87 14.18
N GLU A 643 -9.22 12.57 14.02
CA GLU A 643 -8.98 11.85 12.77
C GLU A 643 -9.78 12.45 11.60
N GLU A 644 -11.06 12.80 11.83
CA GLU A 644 -11.93 13.48 10.83
C GLU A 644 -11.35 14.80 10.28
N LEU A 645 -10.41 15.44 10.98
CA LEU A 645 -9.77 16.70 10.57
C LEU A 645 -8.33 16.52 10.06
N THR A 646 -7.66 15.41 10.38
CA THR A 646 -6.28 15.16 9.91
C THR A 646 -6.20 14.79 8.44
N ILE A 647 -5.02 15.00 7.84
CA ILE A 647 -4.71 14.52 6.50
C ILE A 647 -4.56 13.01 6.53
N GLN A 648 -5.39 12.34 5.72
CA GLN A 648 -5.44 10.89 5.67
C GLN A 648 -4.24 10.32 4.88
N CYS A 649 -3.96 10.88 3.71
CA CYS A 649 -2.84 10.47 2.86
C CYS A 649 -1.53 11.22 3.20
N VAL A 650 -0.76 10.68 4.14
CA VAL A 650 0.58 11.19 4.50
C VAL A 650 1.62 10.82 3.43
N SER A 651 1.79 9.53 3.16
CA SER A 651 2.80 9.02 2.23
C SER A 651 2.19 8.68 0.86
N ALA A 652 1.19 7.78 0.85
CA ALA A 652 0.42 7.37 -0.30
C ALA A 652 -0.98 6.90 0.14
N CYS A 653 -1.92 6.78 -0.79
CA CYS A 653 -3.25 6.20 -0.61
C CYS A 653 -3.78 5.67 -1.96
N PRO A 654 -4.95 4.99 -2.01
CA PRO A 654 -5.48 4.41 -3.25
C PRO A 654 -5.89 5.44 -4.32
N ASP A 655 -5.99 6.72 -3.94
CA ASP A 655 -6.29 7.85 -4.82
C ASP A 655 -5.03 8.38 -5.54
N CYS A 656 -3.84 7.87 -5.22
CA CYS A 656 -2.59 8.25 -5.89
C CYS A 656 -1.73 7.04 -6.28
N LEU A 657 -1.05 6.41 -5.31
CA LEU A 657 -0.03 5.40 -5.59
C LEU A 657 -0.36 4.00 -5.07
N GLU A 658 -1.24 3.86 -4.08
CA GLU A 658 -1.54 2.51 -3.57
C GLU A 658 -2.41 1.74 -4.56
N THR A 659 -2.06 0.47 -4.73
CA THR A 659 -2.76 -0.50 -5.58
C THR A 659 -3.27 -1.66 -4.73
N ASP A 660 -4.10 -2.52 -5.31
CA ASP A 660 -4.63 -3.68 -4.61
C ASP A 660 -3.54 -4.63 -4.10
N ALA A 661 -3.81 -5.28 -2.97
CA ALA A 661 -2.87 -6.15 -2.26
C ALA A 661 -2.35 -7.35 -3.10
N GLY A 662 -3.07 -7.77 -4.14
CA GLY A 662 -2.64 -8.86 -5.03
C GLY A 662 -1.53 -8.48 -6.02
N LEU A 663 -1.36 -7.18 -6.29
CA LEU A 663 -0.53 -6.63 -7.36
C LEU A 663 0.82 -6.09 -6.86
N CYS A 664 1.00 -5.92 -5.55
CA CYS A 664 2.19 -5.33 -4.94
C CYS A 664 2.89 -6.30 -3.99
N LEU A 665 4.23 -6.36 -4.09
CA LEU A 665 5.10 -7.23 -3.29
C LEU A 665 5.04 -6.95 -1.78
N HIS A 666 4.66 -5.73 -1.37
CA HIS A 666 4.62 -5.29 0.03
C HIS A 666 3.20 -5.11 0.60
N SER A 667 2.24 -5.87 0.07
CA SER A 667 0.82 -5.70 0.39
C SER A 667 0.38 -6.05 1.81
N ALA A 668 1.23 -6.72 2.60
CA ALA A 668 0.99 -7.01 4.02
C ALA A 668 1.16 -5.76 4.93
N GLY A 669 0.48 -4.65 4.59
CA GLY A 669 0.45 -3.43 5.40
C GLY A 669 1.73 -2.59 5.41
N GLN A 670 2.72 -2.95 4.60
CA GLN A 670 3.98 -2.21 4.45
C GLN A 670 4.03 -1.28 3.24
N GLN A 671 3.16 -1.48 2.24
CA GLN A 671 3.14 -0.72 0.99
C GLN A 671 3.15 0.79 1.24
N SER A 672 2.28 1.30 2.13
CA SER A 672 2.20 2.73 2.47
C SER A 672 3.47 3.31 3.10
N ALA A 673 4.26 2.48 3.79
CA ALA A 673 5.56 2.88 4.35
C ALA A 673 6.67 2.92 3.31
N ARG A 674 6.48 2.26 2.16
CA ARG A 674 7.45 2.16 1.06
C ARG A 674 7.08 3.00 -0.17
N LEU A 675 5.96 3.73 -0.12
CA LEU A 675 5.53 4.67 -1.14
C LEU A 675 5.56 6.10 -0.59
N ASN A 676 5.92 7.09 -1.41
CA ASN A 676 5.86 8.50 -1.03
C ASN A 676 5.59 9.41 -2.22
N ARG A 677 4.35 9.91 -2.29
CA ARG A 677 3.87 10.77 -3.37
C ARG A 677 4.58 12.12 -3.43
N ARG A 678 4.95 12.69 -2.26
CA ARG A 678 5.62 13.99 -2.18
C ARG A 678 7.04 13.89 -2.72
N LEU A 679 7.76 12.82 -2.36
CA LEU A 679 9.09 12.54 -2.89
C LEU A 679 9.05 12.31 -4.40
N LEU A 680 8.07 11.52 -4.89
CA LEU A 680 7.86 11.29 -6.32
C LEU A 680 7.71 12.60 -7.09
N THR A 681 6.73 13.43 -6.71
CA THR A 681 6.50 14.72 -7.37
C THR A 681 7.70 15.65 -7.21
N ALA A 682 8.38 15.66 -6.07
CA ALA A 682 9.53 16.54 -5.84
C ALA A 682 10.76 16.17 -6.70
N VAL A 683 10.90 14.92 -7.15
CA VAL A 683 12.06 14.46 -7.93
C VAL A 683 11.77 14.44 -9.44
N PHE A 684 10.60 13.96 -9.85
CA PHE A 684 10.25 13.84 -11.27
C PHE A 684 9.74 15.16 -11.89
N ASN A 685 9.35 16.15 -11.07
CA ASN A 685 8.88 17.46 -11.55
C ASN A 685 9.99 18.52 -11.63
N GLN A 686 11.28 18.11 -11.61
CA GLN A 686 12.45 19.00 -11.65
C GLN A 686 13.00 19.21 -13.06
#